data_AF-Q9UBV2-F1
#
_entry.id   AF-Q9UBV2-F1
#
_cell.length_a   1.000
_cell.length_b   1.000
_cell.length_c   1.000
_cell.angle_alpha   90.00
_cell.angle_beta   90.00
_cell.angle_gamma   90.00
#
_symmetry.space_group_name_H-M   'P 1'
#
loop_
_entity.id
_entity.type
_entity.pdbx_description
1 polymer ?
#
loop_
_entity_poly.entity_id
_entity_poly.type
_entity_poly.pdbx_seq_one_letter_code
_entity_poly.pdbx_strand_id
1 'polypeptide(L)'
;MRVRIGLTLLLCAVLLSLASASSDEEGSQDESLDSKTTLTSDESVKDHTTAGRVVAGQIFLDSEESELESSIQEEEDSLKSQEGESVTEDISFLESPNPENKDYEEPKKVRKPALTAIEGTAHGEPCHFPFLFLDKEYDECTSDGREDGRLWCATTYDYKADEKWGFCETEEEAAKRRQMQEAEMMYQTGMKILNGSNKKSQKREAYRYLQKAASMNHTKALERVSYALLFGDYLPQNIQAAREMFEKLTEEGSPKGQTALGFLYASGLGVNSSQAKALVYYTFGALGGNLIAHMVLGYRYWAGIGVLQSCESALTHYRLVANHVASDISLTGGSVVQRIRLPDEVENPGMNSGMLEEDLIQYYQFLAEKGDVQAQVGLGQLHLHGGRGVEQNHQRAFDYFNLAANAGNSHAMAFLGKMYSEGSDIVPQSNETALHYFKKAADMGNPVGQSGLGMAYLYGRGVQVNYDLALKYFQKAAEQGWVDGQLQLGSMYYNGIGVKRDYKQALKYFNLASQGGHILAFYNLAQMHASGTGVMRSCHTAVELFKNVCERGRWSERLMTAYNSYKDGDYNAAVIQYLLLAEQGYEVAQSNAAFILDQREASIVGENETYPRALLHWNRAASQGYTVARIKLGDYHFYGFGTDVDYETAFIHYRLASEQQHSAQAMFNLGYMHEKGLGIKQDIHLAKRFYDMAAEASPDAQVPVFLALCKLGVVYFLQYIRETNIRDMFTQLDMDQLLGPEWDLYLMTIIALLLGTVIAYRQRQHQDMPAPRPPGPRPAPPQQEGPPEQQPPQ
;
A
#
# COMPACT_ATOMS: atom_id res chain seq x y z
N MET A 1 55.64 -26.53 27.24
CA MET A 1 54.52 -26.66 26.27
C MET A 1 54.00 -28.10 26.11
N ARG A 2 54.81 -29.16 26.04
CA ARG A 2 54.31 -30.54 25.87
C ARG A 2 53.60 -31.16 27.09
N VAL A 3 53.87 -30.69 28.31
CA VAL A 3 53.27 -31.25 29.56
C VAL A 3 51.94 -30.56 29.95
N ARG A 4 51.73 -29.30 29.57
CA ARG A 4 50.48 -28.55 29.87
C ARG A 4 49.34 -28.83 28.87
N ILE A 5 49.69 -29.25 27.65
CA ILE A 5 48.72 -29.68 26.63
C ILE A 5 48.14 -31.07 26.99
N GLY A 6 48.95 -31.96 27.58
CA GLY A 6 48.48 -33.29 28.00
C GLY A 6 47.44 -33.27 29.13
N LEU A 7 47.60 -32.37 30.12
CA LEU A 7 46.69 -32.33 31.28
C LEU A 7 45.33 -31.66 30.93
N THR A 8 45.33 -30.68 30.04
CA THR A 8 44.11 -29.96 29.63
C THR A 8 43.25 -30.78 28.65
N LEU A 9 43.89 -31.57 27.77
CA LEU A 9 43.19 -32.55 26.94
C LEU A 9 42.58 -33.69 27.76
N LEU A 10 43.23 -34.16 28.83
CA LEU A 10 42.66 -35.20 29.69
C LEU A 10 41.47 -34.70 30.51
N LEU A 11 41.53 -33.46 31.02
CA LEU A 11 40.42 -32.86 31.78
C LEU A 11 39.21 -32.53 30.90
N CYS A 12 39.41 -32.17 29.63
CA CYS A 12 38.30 -32.00 28.69
C CYS A 12 37.71 -33.33 28.24
N ALA A 13 38.52 -34.40 28.10
CA ALA A 13 38.03 -35.73 27.73
C ALA A 13 37.12 -36.36 28.81
N VAL A 14 37.33 -36.04 30.09
CA VAL A 14 36.51 -36.56 31.21
C VAL A 14 35.22 -35.75 31.40
N LEU A 15 35.17 -34.49 30.94
CA LEU A 15 33.96 -33.65 31.00
C LEU A 15 33.08 -33.80 29.76
N LEU A 16 33.65 -34.21 28.62
CA LEU A 16 32.90 -34.53 27.40
C LEU A 16 32.28 -35.94 27.40
N SER A 17 32.63 -36.80 28.36
CA SER A 17 32.05 -38.15 28.48
C SER A 17 30.76 -38.23 29.32
N LEU A 18 30.24 -37.10 29.82
CA LEU A 18 29.07 -37.10 30.71
C LEU A 18 27.94 -36.12 30.33
N ALA A 19 27.98 -35.45 29.16
CA ALA A 19 27.00 -34.40 28.83
C ALA A 19 26.43 -34.40 27.39
N SER A 20 26.51 -35.53 26.68
CA SER A 20 25.80 -35.78 25.41
C SER A 20 25.88 -37.28 25.16
N ALA A 21 24.87 -38.04 24.80
CA ALA A 21 23.59 -37.73 24.22
C ALA A 21 22.68 -38.96 24.49
N SER A 22 21.37 -38.74 24.59
CA SER A 22 20.38 -39.29 23.65
C SER A 22 20.11 -40.79 23.88
N SER A 23 18.92 -41.12 24.38
CA SER A 23 17.70 -41.38 23.60
C SER A 23 17.57 -42.88 23.41
N ASP A 24 16.38 -43.39 23.69
CA ASP A 24 15.79 -44.70 23.36
C ASP A 24 14.87 -45.02 24.56
N GLU A 25 13.63 -45.45 24.45
CA GLU A 25 12.85 -46.03 23.36
C GLU A 25 11.38 -45.98 23.87
N GLU A 26 10.44 -45.60 23.02
CA GLU A 26 9.36 -46.46 22.51
C GLU A 26 8.43 -47.13 23.53
N GLY A 27 7.13 -47.12 23.21
CA GLY A 27 6.23 -48.22 23.59
C GLY A 27 4.91 -47.84 24.23
N SER A 28 3.95 -47.49 23.36
CA SER A 28 2.63 -48.14 23.20
C SER A 28 1.67 -48.34 24.38
N GLN A 29 0.38 -48.20 24.04
CA GLN A 29 -0.81 -48.83 24.64
C GLN A 29 -1.24 -48.23 26.00
N ASP A 30 -2.51 -48.06 26.35
CA ASP A 30 -3.76 -48.56 25.80
C ASP A 30 -4.92 -47.68 26.32
N GLU A 31 -5.98 -47.64 25.51
CA GLU A 31 -7.40 -47.75 25.88
C GLU A 31 -7.92 -47.38 27.29
N SER A 32 -8.96 -46.53 27.26
CA SER A 32 -10.35 -46.85 27.67
C SER A 32 -10.99 -46.05 28.82
N LEU A 33 -12.29 -45.76 28.59
CA LEU A 33 -13.41 -45.65 29.55
C LEU A 33 -13.34 -44.45 30.51
N ASP A 34 -14.38 -43.67 30.79
CA ASP A 34 -15.82 -43.92 30.90
C ASP A 34 -16.50 -42.52 30.98
N SER A 35 -17.56 -42.24 30.22
CA SER A 35 -18.98 -42.37 30.57
C SER A 35 -19.60 -41.23 31.41
N LYS A 36 -20.72 -40.72 30.87
CA LYS A 36 -21.92 -40.12 31.52
C LYS A 36 -21.66 -38.83 32.34
N THR A 37 -22.43 -37.75 32.17
CA THR A 37 -23.86 -37.68 32.51
C THR A 37 -24.60 -36.55 31.78
N THR A 38 -25.86 -36.85 31.52
CA THR A 38 -27.00 -36.06 31.04
C THR A 38 -27.31 -34.83 31.90
N LEU A 39 -27.65 -33.70 31.28
CA LEU A 39 -28.53 -32.68 31.86
C LEU A 39 -29.54 -32.21 30.80
N THR A 40 -30.80 -32.20 31.21
CA THR A 40 -32.02 -32.03 30.44
C THR A 40 -32.57 -30.60 30.52
N SER A 41 -33.41 -30.31 29.54
CA SER A 41 -34.64 -29.48 29.55
C SER A 41 -34.55 -27.95 29.68
N ASP A 42 -34.93 -27.32 28.57
CA ASP A 42 -36.02 -26.33 28.43
C ASP A 42 -36.01 -25.08 29.31
N GLU A 43 -35.67 -23.94 28.69
CA GLU A 43 -36.46 -22.71 28.86
C GLU A 43 -36.38 -21.86 27.58
N SER A 44 -37.55 -21.65 26.99
CA SER A 44 -37.81 -20.87 25.78
C SER A 44 -37.51 -19.38 25.97
N VAL A 45 -36.57 -18.83 25.21
CA VAL A 45 -36.36 -17.38 25.10
C VAL A 45 -37.01 -16.91 23.81
N LYS A 46 -37.94 -15.96 23.95
CA LYS A 46 -38.72 -15.34 22.85
C LYS A 46 -37.82 -14.50 21.94
N ASP A 47 -37.98 -14.68 20.64
CA ASP A 47 -37.29 -13.99 19.56
C ASP A 47 -37.64 -12.49 19.51
N HIS A 48 -36.70 -11.62 19.89
CA HIS A 48 -36.60 -10.28 19.31
C HIS A 48 -35.64 -10.37 18.12
N THR A 49 -36.18 -10.41 16.90
CA THR A 49 -35.37 -10.34 15.68
C THR A 49 -34.93 -8.88 15.46
N THR A 50 -33.78 -8.50 16.01
CA THR A 50 -33.07 -7.27 15.61
C THR A 50 -32.49 -7.46 14.20
N ALA A 51 -32.87 -6.60 13.27
CA ALA A 51 -32.48 -6.69 11.86
C ALA A 51 -31.03 -6.21 11.68
N GLY A 52 -30.07 -7.13 11.66
CA GLY A 52 -28.67 -6.79 11.44
C GLY A 52 -28.33 -6.50 9.96
N ARG A 53 -27.44 -5.53 9.71
CA ARG A 53 -26.93 -5.19 8.37
C ARG A 53 -26.00 -6.30 7.87
N VAL A 54 -26.21 -6.81 6.65
CA VAL A 54 -25.27 -7.76 6.03
C VAL A 54 -24.21 -7.02 5.24
N VAL A 55 -22.94 -7.12 5.65
CA VAL A 55 -21.80 -6.56 4.93
C VAL A 55 -20.80 -7.67 4.64
N ALA A 56 -20.41 -7.85 3.37
CA ALA A 56 -19.45 -8.87 2.92
C ALA A 56 -19.75 -10.31 3.44
N GLY A 57 -21.02 -10.63 3.67
CA GLY A 57 -21.41 -11.91 4.26
C GLY A 57 -21.08 -12.04 5.74
N GLN A 58 -21.22 -10.95 6.53
CA GLN A 58 -21.35 -10.94 7.99
C GLN A 58 -22.64 -10.23 8.40
N ILE A 59 -23.33 -10.71 9.44
CA ILE A 59 -24.46 -10.00 10.09
C ILE A 59 -23.87 -9.06 11.14
N PHE A 60 -24.03 -7.76 10.97
CA PHE A 60 -23.78 -6.77 12.01
C PHE A 60 -25.08 -6.58 12.77
N LEU A 61 -25.17 -7.14 13.98
CA LEU A 61 -26.21 -6.70 14.92
C LEU A 61 -25.73 -5.37 15.49
N ASP A 62 -26.49 -4.32 15.27
CA ASP A 62 -26.26 -3.03 15.92
C ASP A 62 -26.20 -3.29 17.43
N SER A 63 -25.04 -3.07 18.05
CA SER A 63 -24.91 -3.14 19.50
C SER A 63 -25.71 -2.00 20.12
N GLU A 64 -26.33 -2.22 21.29
CA GLU A 64 -27.13 -1.22 22.03
C GLU A 64 -26.39 0.13 22.25
N GLU A 65 -25.06 0.20 22.13
CA GLU A 65 -24.32 1.48 22.14
C GLU A 65 -24.50 2.35 20.89
N SER A 66 -24.96 1.78 19.77
CA SER A 66 -25.37 2.55 18.58
C SER A 66 -26.72 3.23 18.76
N GLU A 67 -27.55 2.76 19.72
CA GLU A 67 -28.74 3.51 20.14
C GLU A 67 -28.34 4.78 20.90
N LEU A 68 -27.14 4.84 21.49
CA LEU A 68 -26.60 6.06 22.09
C LEU A 68 -26.14 7.06 21.00
N GLU A 69 -25.58 6.59 19.88
CA GLU A 69 -25.23 7.46 18.74
C GLU A 69 -26.48 7.87 17.94
N SER A 70 -27.50 7.00 17.82
CA SER A 70 -28.79 7.38 17.22
C SER A 70 -29.58 8.32 18.11
N SER A 71 -29.50 8.20 19.44
CA SER A 71 -30.16 9.15 20.36
C SER A 71 -29.45 10.51 20.41
N ILE A 72 -28.13 10.57 20.24
CA ILE A 72 -27.42 11.86 20.05
C ILE A 72 -27.82 12.50 18.71
N GLN A 73 -28.02 11.69 17.65
CA GLN A 73 -28.44 12.19 16.34
C GLN A 73 -29.94 12.59 16.32
N GLU A 74 -30.78 11.89 17.08
CA GLU A 74 -32.17 12.28 17.33
C GLU A 74 -32.27 13.52 18.22
N GLU A 75 -31.36 13.74 19.18
CA GLU A 75 -31.30 15.00 19.95
C GLU A 75 -30.84 16.19 19.07
N GLU A 76 -29.88 15.99 18.16
CA GLU A 76 -29.47 17.02 17.20
C GLU A 76 -30.54 17.33 16.14
N ASP A 77 -31.31 16.34 15.69
CA ASP A 77 -32.44 16.55 14.77
C ASP A 77 -33.68 17.09 15.50
N SER A 78 -33.86 16.78 16.78
CA SER A 78 -34.91 17.38 17.63
C SER A 78 -34.65 18.87 17.87
N LEU A 79 -33.38 19.27 18.06
CA LEU A 79 -32.96 20.67 18.18
C LEU A 79 -33.16 21.46 16.88
N LYS A 80 -33.16 20.80 15.72
CA LYS A 80 -33.49 21.45 14.42
C LYS A 80 -34.98 21.54 14.12
N SER A 81 -35.83 20.86 14.90
CA SER A 81 -37.28 20.85 14.68
C SER A 81 -38.07 21.83 15.55
N GLN A 82 -37.41 22.60 16.42
CA GLN A 82 -38.04 23.63 17.26
C GLN A 82 -37.83 25.08 16.80
N GLU A 83 -37.27 25.31 15.61
CA GLU A 83 -37.34 26.63 14.95
C GLU A 83 -38.38 26.60 13.83
N GLY A 84 -39.64 26.48 14.25
CA GLY A 84 -40.82 26.66 13.42
C GLY A 84 -41.74 27.69 14.07
N GLU A 85 -41.39 28.97 14.01
CA GLU A 85 -42.37 30.04 14.14
C GLU A 85 -41.92 31.27 13.34
N SER A 86 -42.67 31.55 12.28
CA SER A 86 -42.57 32.74 11.46
C SER A 86 -42.92 33.98 12.31
N VAL A 87 -41.92 34.73 12.74
CA VAL A 87 -42.12 36.09 13.25
C VAL A 87 -41.86 37.06 12.11
N THR A 88 -42.95 37.40 11.43
CA THR A 88 -43.01 38.55 10.53
C THR A 88 -43.27 39.76 11.42
N GLU A 89 -42.22 40.45 11.87
CA GLU A 89 -42.33 41.79 12.47
C GLU A 89 -41.33 42.72 11.79
N ASP A 90 -41.87 43.51 10.86
CA ASP A 90 -41.74 44.97 10.78
C ASP A 90 -40.41 45.60 11.22
N ILE A 91 -39.57 45.92 10.23
CA ILE A 91 -38.78 47.15 10.28
C ILE A 91 -39.16 47.99 9.06
N SER A 92 -40.24 48.74 9.26
CA SER A 92 -40.50 50.00 8.58
C SER A 92 -39.51 51.05 9.10
N PHE A 93 -38.58 51.49 8.25
CA PHE A 93 -37.83 52.74 8.46
C PHE A 93 -37.50 53.37 7.11
N LEU A 94 -38.40 54.24 6.64
CA LEU A 94 -38.11 55.59 6.15
C LEU A 94 -39.44 56.26 5.73
N GLU A 95 -39.94 57.10 6.63
CA GLU A 95 -41.02 58.07 6.45
C GLU A 95 -40.62 59.17 5.46
N SER A 96 -41.50 59.66 4.59
CA SER A 96 -42.29 60.92 4.73
C SER A 96 -42.74 61.37 3.32
N PRO A 97 -43.64 62.38 3.11
CA PRO A 97 -44.76 62.90 3.90
C PRO A 97 -46.09 63.04 3.09
N ASN A 98 -47.18 63.41 3.77
CA ASN A 98 -48.50 63.75 3.20
C ASN A 98 -48.47 65.11 2.46
N PRO A 99 -49.08 65.25 1.25
CA PRO A 99 -50.24 66.14 1.15
C PRO A 99 -51.29 65.74 0.08
N GLU A 100 -52.54 65.88 0.49
CA GLU A 100 -53.71 66.41 -0.23
C GLU A 100 -53.56 66.78 -1.73
N ASN A 101 -54.25 66.00 -2.56
CA ASN A 101 -55.12 66.39 -3.68
C ASN A 101 -54.56 67.28 -4.82
N LYS A 102 -54.26 66.65 -5.98
CA LYS A 102 -54.48 67.13 -7.38
C LYS A 102 -53.77 66.22 -8.38
N ASP A 103 -54.54 65.59 -9.27
CA ASP A 103 -54.21 65.05 -10.60
C ASP A 103 -52.71 64.73 -10.87
N TYR A 104 -52.24 63.56 -10.44
CA TYR A 104 -50.94 63.03 -10.88
C TYR A 104 -51.10 62.28 -12.19
N GLU A 105 -50.61 62.90 -13.26
CA GLU A 105 -50.31 62.26 -14.55
C GLU A 105 -49.44 61.02 -14.33
N GLU A 106 -49.75 59.94 -15.06
CA GLU A 106 -49.00 58.68 -15.05
C GLU A 106 -47.49 58.93 -15.15
N PRO A 107 -46.66 58.40 -14.22
CA PRO A 107 -45.23 58.32 -14.46
C PRO A 107 -45.02 57.50 -15.73
N LYS A 108 -44.44 58.14 -16.76
CA LYS A 108 -44.04 57.52 -18.01
C LYS A 108 -43.36 56.17 -17.71
N LYS A 109 -44.01 55.06 -18.09
CA LYS A 109 -43.40 53.72 -18.13
C LYS A 109 -42.06 53.84 -18.83
N VAL A 110 -40.97 53.78 -18.07
CA VAL A 110 -39.66 53.43 -18.61
C VAL A 110 -39.82 51.99 -19.08
N ARG A 111 -39.89 51.77 -20.40
CA ARG A 111 -39.96 50.43 -20.99
C ARG A 111 -38.72 49.65 -20.52
N LYS A 112 -38.90 48.63 -19.68
CA LYS A 112 -37.91 47.57 -19.51
C LYS A 112 -37.61 47.00 -20.92
N PRO A 113 -36.35 46.66 -21.24
CA PRO A 113 -36.04 46.01 -22.51
C PRO A 113 -36.84 44.71 -22.62
N ALA A 114 -37.34 44.41 -23.82
CA ALA A 114 -38.10 43.20 -24.08
C ALA A 114 -37.20 41.98 -23.88
N LEU A 115 -37.59 41.05 -22.98
CA LEU A 115 -36.97 39.72 -22.87
C LEU A 115 -37.17 38.98 -24.19
N THR A 116 -36.14 38.28 -24.66
CA THR A 116 -36.19 37.47 -25.88
C THR A 116 -36.23 36.00 -25.53
N ALA A 117 -37.09 35.26 -26.20
CA ALA A 117 -37.18 33.81 -26.11
C ALA A 117 -35.92 33.20 -26.75
N ILE A 118 -35.01 32.69 -25.91
CA ILE A 118 -33.74 32.12 -26.36
C ILE A 118 -33.82 30.59 -26.30
N GLU A 119 -33.53 29.96 -27.44
CA GLU A 119 -33.77 28.53 -27.68
C GLU A 119 -35.25 28.13 -27.52
N GLY A 120 -35.56 26.84 -27.68
CA GLY A 120 -36.95 26.38 -27.84
C GLY A 120 -37.37 26.34 -29.30
N THR A 121 -38.65 26.55 -29.57
CA THR A 121 -39.20 26.68 -30.92
C THR A 121 -39.13 28.11 -31.46
N ALA A 122 -38.87 29.09 -30.58
CA ALA A 122 -38.59 30.47 -30.95
C ALA A 122 -37.10 30.69 -31.28
N HIS A 123 -36.81 31.53 -32.28
CA HIS A 123 -35.45 31.84 -32.73
C HIS A 123 -35.05 33.28 -32.37
N GLY A 124 -35.13 33.65 -31.09
CA GLY A 124 -34.80 35.01 -30.62
C GLY A 124 -35.93 36.03 -30.75
N GLU A 125 -37.17 35.56 -30.91
CA GLU A 125 -38.36 36.40 -30.91
C GLU A 125 -38.61 36.98 -29.50
N PRO A 126 -39.16 38.21 -29.36
CA PRO A 126 -39.46 38.76 -28.05
C PRO A 126 -40.53 37.94 -27.34
N CYS A 127 -40.36 37.70 -26.04
CA CYS A 127 -41.40 37.16 -25.17
C CYS A 127 -42.63 38.08 -25.20
N HIS A 128 -43.81 37.51 -25.32
CA HIS A 128 -45.07 38.23 -25.25
C HIS A 128 -45.64 38.16 -23.82
N PHE A 129 -45.93 39.32 -23.21
CA PHE A 129 -46.53 39.39 -21.87
C PHE A 129 -47.82 40.23 -21.88
N PRO A 130 -48.90 39.76 -21.23
CA PRO A 130 -49.06 38.38 -20.74
C PRO A 130 -49.12 37.37 -21.88
N PHE A 131 -48.84 36.09 -21.58
CA PHE A 131 -49.17 34.96 -22.43
C PHE A 131 -50.01 33.92 -21.67
N LEU A 132 -50.85 33.20 -22.39
CA LEU A 132 -51.80 32.20 -21.93
C LEU A 132 -51.19 30.82 -22.12
N PHE A 133 -51.03 30.09 -21.01
CA PHE A 133 -50.59 28.69 -20.99
C PHE A 133 -51.45 27.91 -19.98
N LEU A 134 -51.97 26.75 -20.38
CA LEU A 134 -52.91 25.94 -19.57
C LEU A 134 -54.06 26.76 -18.94
N ASP A 135 -54.67 27.64 -19.74
CA ASP A 135 -55.78 28.53 -19.34
C ASP A 135 -55.44 29.48 -18.16
N LYS A 136 -54.15 29.69 -17.88
CA LYS A 136 -53.62 30.72 -16.97
C LYS A 136 -52.81 31.75 -17.75
N GLU A 137 -52.99 33.01 -17.41
CA GLU A 137 -52.18 34.12 -17.93
C GLU A 137 -50.92 34.29 -17.07
N TYR A 138 -49.77 34.44 -17.74
CA TYR A 138 -48.47 34.71 -17.13
C TYR A 138 -47.96 36.06 -17.62
N ASP A 139 -47.85 37.02 -16.69
CA ASP A 139 -47.28 38.35 -16.94
C ASP A 139 -45.74 38.36 -16.97
N GLU A 140 -45.11 37.27 -16.54
CA GLU A 140 -43.68 37.06 -16.48
C GLU A 140 -43.34 35.61 -16.89
N CYS A 141 -42.05 35.30 -16.96
CA CYS A 141 -41.60 33.95 -17.32
C CYS A 141 -41.99 32.91 -16.27
N THR A 142 -42.37 31.72 -16.71
CA THR A 142 -42.85 30.64 -15.83
C THR A 142 -42.04 29.37 -15.99
N SER A 143 -41.98 28.53 -14.95
CA SER A 143 -41.45 27.16 -15.03
C SER A 143 -42.54 26.10 -15.22
N ASP A 144 -43.81 26.53 -15.27
CA ASP A 144 -44.96 25.62 -15.40
C ASP A 144 -44.87 24.78 -16.68
N GLY A 145 -45.13 23.48 -16.54
CA GLY A 145 -45.01 22.50 -17.62
C GLY A 145 -43.61 21.91 -17.84
N ARG A 146 -42.60 22.29 -17.04
CA ARG A 146 -41.23 21.75 -17.17
C ARG A 146 -40.75 20.99 -15.94
N GLU A 147 -40.20 19.80 -16.15
CA GLU A 147 -39.57 18.97 -15.09
C GLU A 147 -38.22 19.53 -14.62
N ASP A 148 -37.51 20.27 -15.47
CA ASP A 148 -36.20 20.87 -15.17
C ASP A 148 -36.30 22.21 -14.40
N GLY A 149 -37.51 22.70 -14.12
CA GLY A 149 -37.76 23.93 -13.38
C GLY A 149 -37.33 25.22 -14.10
N ARG A 150 -37.01 25.17 -15.40
CA ARG A 150 -36.49 26.34 -16.14
C ARG A 150 -37.59 27.33 -16.52
N LEU A 151 -37.29 28.62 -16.41
CA LEU A 151 -38.20 29.70 -16.79
C LEU A 151 -38.27 29.84 -18.32
N TRP A 152 -39.48 29.96 -18.85
CA TRP A 152 -39.76 30.11 -20.27
C TRP A 152 -40.89 31.11 -20.52
N CYS A 153 -40.99 31.59 -21.75
CA CYS A 153 -42.06 32.47 -22.23
C CYS A 153 -42.56 32.02 -23.61
N ALA A 154 -43.81 32.34 -23.93
CA ALA A 154 -44.33 32.26 -25.29
C ALA A 154 -44.03 33.55 -26.07
N THR A 155 -44.00 33.46 -27.41
CA THR A 155 -43.77 34.61 -28.31
C THR A 155 -45.07 35.29 -28.75
N THR A 156 -46.23 34.70 -28.44
CA THR A 156 -47.56 35.26 -28.68
C THR A 156 -48.45 35.11 -27.44
N TYR A 157 -49.59 35.82 -27.42
CA TYR A 157 -50.52 35.77 -26.30
C TYR A 157 -51.09 34.36 -26.06
N ASP A 158 -51.47 33.60 -27.09
CA ASP A 158 -51.92 32.21 -26.90
C ASP A 158 -50.81 31.26 -27.34
N TYR A 159 -50.15 30.60 -26.38
CA TYR A 159 -49.09 29.63 -26.67
C TYR A 159 -49.56 28.52 -27.62
N LYS A 160 -50.84 28.10 -27.56
CA LYS A 160 -51.37 27.04 -28.43
C LYS A 160 -51.50 27.47 -29.89
N ALA A 161 -51.49 28.78 -30.17
CA ALA A 161 -51.74 29.30 -31.51
C ALA A 161 -50.53 29.14 -32.45
N ASP A 162 -49.31 29.35 -31.94
CA ASP A 162 -48.07 29.20 -32.70
C ASP A 162 -47.12 28.13 -32.17
N GLU A 163 -47.34 27.62 -30.95
CA GLU A 163 -46.46 26.69 -30.21
C GLU A 163 -45.01 27.19 -30.14
N LYS A 164 -44.82 28.51 -30.23
CA LYS A 164 -43.51 29.14 -30.18
C LYS A 164 -43.20 29.62 -28.77
N TRP A 165 -42.11 29.09 -28.24
CA TRP A 165 -41.61 29.42 -26.92
C TRP A 165 -40.09 29.42 -26.89
N GLY A 166 -39.55 30.06 -25.87
CA GLY A 166 -38.14 29.94 -25.54
C GLY A 166 -37.85 30.22 -24.08
N PHE A 167 -36.61 29.98 -23.68
CA PHE A 167 -36.20 30.18 -22.31
C PHE A 167 -36.02 31.66 -22.00
N CYS A 168 -36.46 32.04 -20.82
CA CYS A 168 -36.26 33.37 -20.28
C CYS A 168 -34.92 33.46 -19.57
N GLU A 169 -33.87 33.25 -20.33
CA GLU A 169 -32.49 33.38 -19.89
C GLU A 169 -31.82 34.46 -20.74
N THR A 170 -30.81 35.11 -20.20
CA THR A 170 -29.96 36.00 -21.01
C THR A 170 -29.16 35.19 -22.03
N GLU A 171 -28.68 35.82 -23.11
CA GLU A 171 -27.78 35.14 -24.06
C GLU A 171 -26.52 34.58 -23.36
N GLU A 172 -26.07 35.24 -22.29
CA GLU A 172 -24.94 34.81 -21.46
C GLU A 172 -25.24 33.55 -20.65
N GLU A 173 -26.41 33.46 -20.02
CA GLU A 173 -26.86 32.27 -19.29
C GLU A 173 -27.05 31.06 -20.21
N ALA A 174 -27.68 31.28 -21.38
CA ALA A 174 -27.82 30.26 -22.42
C ALA A 174 -26.45 29.75 -22.88
N ALA A 175 -25.50 30.66 -23.16
CA ALA A 175 -24.15 30.31 -23.57
C ALA A 175 -23.41 29.51 -22.48
N LYS A 176 -23.49 29.94 -21.21
CA LYS A 176 -22.90 29.22 -20.08
C LYS A 176 -23.46 27.80 -19.93
N ARG A 177 -24.76 27.63 -20.11
CA ARG A 177 -25.39 26.30 -20.08
C ARG A 177 -24.94 25.40 -21.23
N ARG A 178 -24.88 25.91 -22.46
CA ARG A 178 -24.33 25.15 -23.60
C ARG A 178 -22.91 24.68 -23.31
N GLN A 179 -22.10 25.55 -22.71
CA GLN A 179 -20.74 25.22 -22.30
C GLN A 179 -20.73 24.10 -21.23
N MET A 180 -21.61 24.16 -20.21
CA MET A 180 -21.71 23.10 -19.20
C MET A 180 -22.15 21.75 -19.79
N GLN A 181 -23.12 21.75 -20.73
CA GLN A 181 -23.57 20.53 -21.42
C GLN A 181 -22.47 19.95 -22.31
N GLU A 182 -21.75 20.79 -23.06
CA GLU A 182 -20.59 20.36 -23.84
C GLU A 182 -19.51 19.76 -22.91
N ALA A 183 -19.25 20.39 -21.77
CA ALA A 183 -18.28 19.91 -20.79
C ALA A 183 -18.65 18.52 -20.23
N GLU A 184 -19.92 18.30 -19.89
CA GLU A 184 -20.43 17.00 -19.43
C GLU A 184 -20.29 15.93 -20.52
N MET A 185 -20.66 16.23 -21.77
CA MET A 185 -20.49 15.29 -22.88
C MET A 185 -19.02 14.92 -23.11
N MET A 186 -18.11 15.89 -23.03
CA MET A 186 -16.67 15.66 -23.15
C MET A 186 -16.16 14.79 -22.00
N TYR A 187 -16.60 15.05 -20.77
CA TYR A 187 -16.27 14.25 -19.61
C TYR A 187 -16.72 12.79 -19.77
N GLN A 188 -17.98 12.56 -20.13
CA GLN A 188 -18.53 11.22 -20.35
C GLN A 188 -17.81 10.48 -21.47
N THR A 189 -17.48 11.17 -22.57
CA THR A 189 -16.70 10.59 -23.68
C THR A 189 -15.33 10.12 -23.21
N GLY A 190 -14.61 10.96 -22.45
CA GLY A 190 -13.33 10.58 -21.85
C GLY A 190 -13.46 9.38 -20.91
N MET A 191 -14.45 9.38 -20.03
CA MET A 191 -14.69 8.28 -19.08
C MET A 191 -15.04 6.95 -19.77
N LYS A 192 -15.81 6.99 -20.86
CA LYS A 192 -16.14 5.80 -21.66
C LYS A 192 -14.89 5.16 -22.25
N ILE A 193 -13.95 5.97 -22.74
CA ILE A 193 -12.68 5.46 -23.29
C ILE A 193 -11.81 4.88 -22.17
N LEU A 194 -11.71 5.55 -21.01
CA LEU A 194 -10.91 5.07 -19.86
C LEU A 194 -11.41 3.72 -19.33
N ASN A 195 -12.73 3.55 -19.22
CA ASN A 195 -13.33 2.31 -18.72
C ASN A 195 -13.31 1.19 -19.77
N GLY A 196 -13.27 1.52 -21.06
CA GLY A 196 -13.36 0.55 -22.14
C GLY A 196 -12.02 0.02 -22.66
N SER A 197 -10.89 0.65 -22.34
CA SER A 197 -9.58 0.23 -22.88
C SER A 197 -8.40 0.40 -21.92
N ASN A 198 -7.49 -0.59 -21.99
CA ASN A 198 -6.23 -0.59 -21.24
C ASN A 198 -5.05 0.01 -22.01
N LYS A 199 -5.21 0.36 -23.30
CA LYS A 199 -4.09 0.86 -24.12
C LYS A 199 -3.66 2.27 -23.67
N LYS A 200 -2.35 2.44 -23.37
CA LYS A 200 -1.75 3.74 -22.99
C LYS A 200 -2.10 4.87 -24.00
N SER A 201 -2.15 4.59 -25.30
CA SER A 201 -2.51 5.58 -26.33
C SER A 201 -3.96 6.07 -26.24
N GLN A 202 -4.91 5.16 -26.03
CA GLN A 202 -6.33 5.48 -25.87
C GLN A 202 -6.59 6.19 -24.54
N LYS A 203 -5.88 5.82 -23.47
CA LYS A 203 -5.92 6.57 -22.21
C LYS A 203 -5.43 8.01 -22.39
N ARG A 204 -4.31 8.24 -23.11
CA ARG A 204 -3.86 9.60 -23.46
C ARG A 204 -4.91 10.40 -24.24
N GLU A 205 -5.60 9.76 -25.18
CA GLU A 205 -6.71 10.39 -25.90
C GLU A 205 -7.87 10.76 -24.98
N ALA A 206 -8.25 9.86 -24.08
CA ALA A 206 -9.30 10.13 -23.08
C ALA A 206 -8.97 11.35 -22.21
N TYR A 207 -7.71 11.50 -21.79
CA TYR A 207 -7.28 12.66 -21.02
C TYR A 207 -7.32 13.98 -21.81
N ARG A 208 -7.27 13.96 -23.15
CA ARG A 208 -7.50 15.17 -23.95
C ARG A 208 -8.96 15.64 -23.88
N TYR A 209 -9.91 14.69 -23.90
CA TYR A 209 -11.33 15.00 -23.68
C TYR A 209 -11.56 15.55 -22.27
N LEU A 210 -10.93 14.94 -21.26
CA LEU A 210 -11.01 15.41 -19.87
C LEU A 210 -10.39 16.80 -19.69
N GLN A 211 -9.24 17.09 -20.34
CA GLN A 211 -8.65 18.43 -20.32
C GLN A 211 -9.59 19.48 -20.93
N LYS A 212 -10.26 19.15 -22.04
CA LYS A 212 -11.26 20.04 -22.65
C LYS A 212 -12.43 20.28 -21.71
N ALA A 213 -12.95 19.24 -21.05
CA ALA A 213 -14.01 19.37 -20.03
C ALA A 213 -13.55 20.22 -18.83
N ALA A 214 -12.31 20.02 -18.35
CA ALA A 214 -11.73 20.80 -17.25
C ALA A 214 -11.56 22.29 -17.61
N SER A 215 -11.20 22.60 -18.87
CA SER A 215 -11.12 23.99 -19.36
C SER A 215 -12.48 24.70 -19.37
N MET A 216 -13.58 23.94 -19.35
CA MET A 216 -14.95 24.42 -19.21
C MET A 216 -15.47 24.39 -17.77
N ASN A 217 -14.57 24.30 -16.78
CA ASN A 217 -14.89 24.28 -15.34
C ASN A 217 -15.72 23.05 -14.89
N HIS A 218 -15.62 21.91 -15.58
CA HIS A 218 -16.25 20.69 -15.10
C HIS A 218 -15.48 20.10 -13.92
N THR A 219 -16.08 20.13 -12.72
CA THR A 219 -15.42 19.81 -11.44
C THR A 219 -14.74 18.43 -11.42
N LYS A 220 -15.44 17.36 -11.81
CA LYS A 220 -14.89 15.98 -11.81
C LYS A 220 -13.76 15.80 -12.83
N ALA A 221 -13.81 16.51 -13.95
CA ALA A 221 -12.73 16.52 -14.93
C ALA A 221 -11.52 17.25 -14.36
N LEU A 222 -11.75 18.39 -13.70
CA LEU A 222 -10.73 19.21 -13.07
C LEU A 222 -10.01 18.42 -11.96
N GLU A 223 -10.74 17.65 -11.16
CA GLU A 223 -10.16 16.68 -10.20
C GLU A 223 -9.28 15.64 -10.88
N ARG A 224 -9.76 14.97 -11.94
CA ARG A 224 -8.99 13.91 -12.61
C ARG A 224 -7.76 14.44 -13.33
N VAL A 225 -7.88 15.58 -14.00
CA VAL A 225 -6.81 16.21 -14.78
C VAL A 225 -5.74 16.77 -13.85
N SER A 226 -6.13 17.38 -12.72
CA SER A 226 -5.16 17.91 -11.73
C SER A 226 -4.31 16.81 -11.11
N TYR A 227 -4.91 15.69 -10.68
CA TYR A 227 -4.13 14.53 -10.21
C TYR A 227 -3.26 13.91 -11.31
N ALA A 228 -3.75 13.82 -12.54
CA ALA A 228 -2.96 13.29 -13.64
C ALA A 228 -1.75 14.17 -13.98
N LEU A 229 -1.89 15.50 -13.90
CA LEU A 229 -0.77 16.42 -14.05
C LEU A 229 0.19 16.37 -12.86
N LEU A 230 -0.31 16.11 -11.65
CA LEU A 230 0.53 15.93 -10.47
C LEU A 230 1.41 14.68 -10.59
N PHE A 231 0.85 13.53 -10.99
CA PHE A 231 1.59 12.27 -11.06
C PHE A 231 2.29 12.02 -12.39
N GLY A 232 1.86 12.65 -13.48
CA GLY A 232 2.32 12.29 -14.83
C GLY A 232 1.50 11.17 -15.50
N ASP A 233 0.28 10.92 -15.01
CA ASP A 233 -0.58 9.84 -15.52
C ASP A 233 -1.17 10.22 -16.89
N TYR A 234 -0.58 9.70 -17.96
CA TYR A 234 -1.00 9.94 -19.36
C TYR A 234 -0.93 11.41 -19.82
N LEU A 235 -0.52 12.32 -18.94
CA LEU A 235 -0.26 13.73 -19.20
C LEU A 235 1.16 14.05 -18.73
N PRO A 236 1.85 15.03 -19.33
CA PRO A 236 3.16 15.44 -18.86
C PRO A 236 3.06 16.01 -17.43
N GLN A 237 3.94 15.59 -16.54
CA GLN A 237 3.94 16.04 -15.16
C GLN A 237 4.14 17.56 -15.08
N ASN A 238 3.24 18.26 -14.38
CA ASN A 238 3.32 19.70 -14.13
C ASN A 238 2.68 20.04 -12.78
N ILE A 239 3.51 20.13 -11.75
CA ILE A 239 3.09 20.40 -10.37
C ILE A 239 2.43 21.78 -10.24
N GLN A 240 2.97 22.79 -10.93
CA GLN A 240 2.48 24.17 -10.84
C GLN A 240 1.07 24.29 -11.44
N ALA A 241 0.85 23.71 -12.62
CA ALA A 241 -0.48 23.66 -13.23
C ALA A 241 -1.46 22.84 -12.37
N ALA A 242 -1.01 21.70 -11.82
CA ALA A 242 -1.81 20.92 -10.89
C ALA A 242 -2.23 21.73 -9.67
N ARG A 243 -1.32 22.52 -9.08
CA ARG A 243 -1.59 23.41 -7.94
C ARG A 243 -2.68 24.43 -8.26
N GLU A 244 -2.57 25.15 -9.36
CA GLU A 244 -3.56 26.17 -9.76
C GLU A 244 -4.96 25.57 -9.92
N MET A 245 -5.05 24.34 -10.46
CA MET A 245 -6.32 23.62 -10.54
C MET A 245 -6.82 23.15 -9.16
N PHE A 246 -5.94 22.74 -8.25
CA PHE A 246 -6.34 22.37 -6.89
C PHE A 246 -6.79 23.58 -6.05
N GLU A 247 -6.17 24.75 -6.26
CA GLU A 247 -6.61 26.03 -5.67
C GLU A 247 -8.04 26.35 -6.09
N LYS A 248 -8.32 26.27 -7.39
CA LYS A 248 -9.68 26.45 -7.93
C LYS A 248 -10.68 25.42 -7.38
N LEU A 249 -10.31 24.13 -7.35
CA LEU A 249 -11.16 23.10 -6.75
C LEU A 249 -11.46 23.37 -5.28
N THR A 250 -10.50 23.94 -4.56
CA THR A 250 -10.65 24.26 -3.14
C THR A 250 -11.57 25.46 -2.92
N GLU A 251 -11.51 26.47 -3.79
CA GLU A 251 -12.47 27.59 -3.80
C GLU A 251 -13.91 27.11 -4.07
N GLU A 252 -14.07 26.08 -4.92
CA GLU A 252 -15.36 25.41 -5.19
C GLU A 252 -15.79 24.43 -4.06
N GLY A 253 -14.96 24.23 -3.03
CA GLY A 253 -15.28 23.34 -1.90
C GLY A 253 -15.06 21.85 -2.17
N SER A 254 -14.29 21.46 -3.21
CA SER A 254 -13.98 20.05 -3.49
C SER A 254 -13.12 19.43 -2.37
N PRO A 255 -13.59 18.34 -1.71
CA PRO A 255 -12.81 17.64 -0.69
C PRO A 255 -11.52 17.03 -1.24
N LYS A 256 -11.50 16.65 -2.52
CA LYS A 256 -10.29 16.14 -3.20
C LYS A 256 -9.30 17.25 -3.49
N GLY A 257 -9.77 18.42 -3.94
CA GLY A 257 -8.94 19.61 -4.12
C GLY A 257 -8.26 20.02 -2.82
N GLN A 258 -9.02 20.08 -1.73
CA GLN A 258 -8.51 20.37 -0.39
C GLN A 258 -7.45 19.35 0.04
N THR A 259 -7.74 18.04 -0.09
CA THR A 259 -6.79 16.98 0.26
C THR A 259 -5.49 17.08 -0.55
N ALA A 260 -5.59 17.42 -1.85
CA ALA A 260 -4.43 17.59 -2.72
C ALA A 260 -3.58 18.81 -2.35
N LEU A 261 -4.19 19.96 -2.04
CA LEU A 261 -3.45 21.11 -1.50
C LEU A 261 -2.80 20.77 -0.17
N GLY A 262 -3.49 20.05 0.71
CA GLY A 262 -2.93 19.54 1.95
C GLY A 262 -1.65 18.74 1.71
N PHE A 263 -1.66 17.87 0.71
CA PHE A 263 -0.49 17.12 0.26
C PHE A 263 0.64 18.00 -0.28
N LEU A 264 0.35 18.99 -1.13
CA LEU A 264 1.37 19.89 -1.66
C LEU A 264 2.04 20.70 -0.54
N TYR A 265 1.27 21.22 0.42
CA TYR A 265 1.82 21.93 1.57
C TYR A 265 2.58 21.01 2.53
N ALA A 266 2.13 19.77 2.73
CA ALA A 266 2.83 18.80 3.58
C ALA A 266 4.19 18.42 2.99
N SER A 267 4.22 18.13 1.69
CA SER A 267 5.40 17.68 0.95
C SER A 267 6.31 18.83 0.50
N GLY A 268 5.82 20.07 0.46
CA GLY A 268 6.56 21.21 -0.09
C GLY A 268 6.85 21.08 -1.58
N LEU A 269 5.89 20.53 -2.35
CA LEU A 269 5.98 20.38 -3.80
C LEU A 269 5.26 21.54 -4.49
N GLY A 270 6.02 22.37 -5.22
CA GLY A 270 5.47 23.56 -5.89
C GLY A 270 4.98 24.68 -4.94
N VAL A 271 5.15 24.50 -3.63
CA VAL A 271 4.80 25.47 -2.57
C VAL A 271 5.79 25.37 -1.42
N ASN A 272 5.86 26.42 -0.60
CA ASN A 272 6.58 26.36 0.67
C ASN A 272 5.92 25.33 1.59
N SER A 273 6.73 24.43 2.17
CA SER A 273 6.21 23.43 3.12
C SER A 273 5.57 24.11 4.34
N SER A 274 4.38 23.66 4.71
CA SER A 274 3.67 24.13 5.90
C SER A 274 2.78 23.02 6.45
N GLN A 275 3.21 22.40 7.55
CA GLN A 275 2.44 21.36 8.23
C GLN A 275 1.11 21.91 8.80
N ALA A 276 1.09 23.17 9.23
CA ALA A 276 -0.12 23.83 9.74
C ALA A 276 -1.17 24.02 8.64
N LYS A 277 -0.78 24.55 7.46
CA LYS A 277 -1.70 24.66 6.32
C LYS A 277 -2.15 23.28 5.85
N ALA A 278 -1.23 22.33 5.78
CA ALA A 278 -1.55 20.95 5.39
C ALA A 278 -2.63 20.36 6.30
N LEU A 279 -2.48 20.51 7.61
CA LEU A 279 -3.47 20.05 8.59
C LEU A 279 -4.85 20.66 8.33
N VAL A 280 -4.93 21.98 8.14
CA VAL A 280 -6.20 22.67 7.85
C VAL A 280 -6.87 22.11 6.59
N TYR A 281 -6.12 21.98 5.50
CA TYR A 281 -6.67 21.42 4.26
C TYR A 281 -7.10 19.95 4.39
N TYR A 282 -6.34 19.13 5.11
CA TYR A 282 -6.76 17.76 5.39
C TYR A 282 -8.01 17.70 6.27
N THR A 283 -8.16 18.60 7.25
CA THR A 283 -9.38 18.66 8.07
C THR A 283 -10.61 19.01 7.23
N PHE A 284 -10.53 19.99 6.34
CA PHE A 284 -11.63 20.29 5.41
C PHE A 284 -11.90 19.13 4.45
N GLY A 285 -10.85 18.50 3.89
CA GLY A 285 -11.00 17.34 3.03
C GLY A 285 -11.70 16.17 3.74
N ALA A 286 -11.35 15.92 5.00
CA ALA A 286 -11.97 14.88 5.83
C ALA A 286 -13.42 15.22 6.19
N LEU A 287 -13.71 16.47 6.58
CA LEU A 287 -15.09 16.94 6.80
C LEU A 287 -15.95 16.82 5.53
N GLY A 288 -15.34 17.00 4.36
CA GLY A 288 -15.96 16.75 3.07
C GLY A 288 -16.10 15.27 2.67
N GLY A 289 -15.75 14.33 3.55
CA GLY A 289 -15.89 12.89 3.33
C GLY A 289 -14.75 12.26 2.52
N ASN A 290 -13.62 12.93 2.34
CA ASN A 290 -12.46 12.34 1.67
C ASN A 290 -11.76 11.30 2.57
N LEU A 291 -11.83 10.03 2.19
CA LEU A 291 -11.23 8.92 2.95
C LEU A 291 -9.69 9.00 3.02
N ILE A 292 -9.03 9.52 1.98
CA ILE A 292 -7.57 9.71 1.98
C ILE A 292 -7.21 10.76 3.04
N ALA A 293 -7.98 11.84 3.15
CA ALA A 293 -7.77 12.84 4.20
C ALA A 293 -7.95 12.24 5.60
N HIS A 294 -8.96 11.38 5.81
CA HIS A 294 -9.10 10.65 7.07
C HIS A 294 -7.91 9.75 7.36
N MET A 295 -7.38 9.02 6.38
CA MET A 295 -6.17 8.22 6.59
C MET A 295 -4.97 9.08 6.98
N VAL A 296 -4.78 10.22 6.31
CA VAL A 296 -3.68 11.14 6.61
C VAL A 296 -3.83 11.70 8.03
N LEU A 297 -5.03 12.15 8.43
CA LEU A 297 -5.29 12.62 9.79
C LEU A 297 -5.10 11.51 10.82
N GLY A 298 -5.59 10.30 10.54
CA GLY A 298 -5.39 9.13 11.38
C GLY A 298 -3.91 8.88 11.64
N TYR A 299 -3.07 8.91 10.60
CA TYR A 299 -1.63 8.76 10.75
C TYR A 299 -0.98 9.96 11.48
N ARG A 300 -1.42 11.19 11.22
CA ARG A 300 -0.90 12.40 11.88
C ARG A 300 -1.18 12.40 13.38
N TYR A 301 -2.40 12.04 13.81
CA TYR A 301 -2.72 11.88 15.23
C TYR A 301 -1.99 10.69 15.86
N TRP A 302 -1.79 9.62 15.10
CA TRP A 302 -1.04 8.46 15.58
C TRP A 302 0.44 8.76 15.82
N ALA A 303 1.08 9.47 14.90
CA ALA A 303 2.51 9.79 14.94
C ALA A 303 2.84 11.15 15.58
N GLY A 304 1.85 11.99 15.87
CA GLY A 304 2.04 13.34 16.43
C GLY A 304 2.61 14.36 15.43
N ILE A 305 2.17 14.32 14.16
CA ILE A 305 2.75 15.14 13.08
C ILE A 305 1.93 16.42 12.87
N GLY A 306 2.41 17.53 13.44
CA GLY A 306 1.74 18.83 13.40
C GLY A 306 0.52 18.93 14.32
N VAL A 307 0.24 17.87 15.08
CA VAL A 307 -0.82 17.74 16.08
C VAL A 307 -0.28 16.98 17.28
N LEU A 308 -0.92 17.14 18.44
CA LEU A 308 -0.64 16.29 19.60
C LEU A 308 -0.96 14.83 19.27
N GLN A 309 -0.08 13.93 19.70
CA GLN A 309 -0.30 12.50 19.56
C GLN A 309 -1.56 12.09 20.35
N SER A 310 -2.52 11.47 19.66
CA SER A 310 -3.79 11.05 20.25
C SER A 310 -4.25 9.75 19.61
N CYS A 311 -4.20 8.67 20.41
CA CYS A 311 -4.66 7.37 19.95
C CYS A 311 -6.15 7.36 19.65
N GLU A 312 -6.99 7.97 20.49
CA GLU A 312 -8.44 8.01 20.30
C GLU A 312 -8.83 8.78 19.04
N SER A 313 -8.17 9.91 18.76
CA SER A 313 -8.41 10.67 17.53
C SER A 313 -7.97 9.89 16.28
N ALA A 314 -6.84 9.18 16.35
CA ALA A 314 -6.40 8.29 15.29
C ALA A 314 -7.41 7.15 15.07
N LEU A 315 -7.89 6.55 16.16
CA LEU A 315 -8.88 5.47 16.16
C LEU A 315 -10.17 5.92 15.46
N THR A 316 -10.70 7.10 15.76
CA THR A 316 -11.91 7.62 15.11
C THR A 316 -11.79 7.70 13.59
N HIS A 317 -10.68 8.23 13.09
CA HIS A 317 -10.45 8.35 11.65
C HIS A 317 -10.21 6.99 10.98
N TYR A 318 -9.36 6.13 11.57
CA TYR A 318 -9.11 4.80 11.01
C TYR A 318 -10.34 3.90 11.08
N ARG A 319 -11.16 3.99 12.15
CA ARG A 319 -12.41 3.23 12.27
C ARG A 319 -13.38 3.59 11.15
N LEU A 320 -13.55 4.89 10.85
CA LEU A 320 -14.39 5.35 9.73
C LEU A 320 -13.92 4.78 8.39
N VAL A 321 -12.62 4.90 8.09
CA VAL A 321 -12.07 4.39 6.83
C VAL A 321 -12.13 2.86 6.78
N ALA A 322 -11.84 2.19 7.88
CA ALA A 322 -11.89 0.73 7.94
C ALA A 322 -13.32 0.19 7.79
N ASN A 323 -14.33 0.89 8.32
CA ASN A 323 -15.74 0.55 8.07
C ASN A 323 -16.05 0.60 6.57
N HIS A 324 -15.59 1.65 5.87
CA HIS A 324 -15.78 1.76 4.42
C HIS A 324 -15.06 0.65 3.65
N VAL A 325 -13.80 0.37 3.99
CA VAL A 325 -13.05 -0.73 3.36
C VAL A 325 -13.70 -2.07 3.65
N ALA A 326 -14.15 -2.31 4.88
CA ALA A 326 -14.86 -3.53 5.25
C ALA A 326 -16.16 -3.69 4.46
N SER A 327 -16.85 -2.58 4.16
CA SER A 327 -18.08 -2.60 3.37
C SER A 327 -17.90 -2.86 1.88
N ASP A 328 -16.74 -2.52 1.35
CA ASP A 328 -16.41 -2.68 -0.07
C ASP A 328 -15.86 -4.08 -0.41
N ILE A 329 -15.58 -4.92 0.58
CA ILE A 329 -15.01 -6.26 0.34
C ILE A 329 -16.06 -7.17 -0.30
N SER A 330 -15.77 -7.61 -1.51
CA SER A 330 -16.54 -8.65 -2.18
C SER A 330 -16.24 -10.04 -1.64
N LEU A 331 -17.16 -10.98 -1.85
CA LEU A 331 -16.90 -12.39 -1.57
C LEU A 331 -15.71 -12.83 -2.41
N THR A 332 -15.72 -12.56 -3.72
CA THR A 332 -14.64 -12.88 -4.67
C THR A 332 -13.28 -12.35 -4.25
N GLY A 333 -13.21 -11.31 -3.42
CA GLY A 333 -11.98 -10.64 -3.00
C GLY A 333 -11.60 -9.52 -3.97
N GLY A 334 -10.91 -8.50 -3.46
CA GLY A 334 -10.45 -7.35 -4.24
C GLY A 334 -9.09 -7.54 -4.93
N SER A 335 -8.59 -6.46 -5.53
CA SER A 335 -7.25 -6.39 -6.13
C SER A 335 -6.16 -6.73 -5.11
N VAL A 336 -5.31 -7.73 -5.39
CA VAL A 336 -4.16 -8.00 -4.52
C VAL A 336 -3.06 -6.99 -4.78
N VAL A 337 -2.85 -6.09 -3.80
CA VAL A 337 -1.77 -5.11 -3.83
C VAL A 337 -0.54 -5.66 -3.12
N GLN A 338 0.57 -5.70 -3.84
CA GLN A 338 1.85 -6.09 -3.26
C GLN A 338 2.62 -4.86 -2.75
N ARG A 339 3.18 -5.01 -1.56
CA ARG A 339 3.94 -3.95 -0.89
C ARG A 339 5.42 -4.26 -1.05
N ILE A 340 6.01 -3.79 -2.15
CA ILE A 340 7.42 -4.03 -2.47
C ILE A 340 8.26 -2.90 -1.89
N ARG A 341 9.27 -3.25 -1.08
CA ARG A 341 10.31 -2.32 -0.62
C ARG A 341 11.45 -2.31 -1.62
N LEU A 342 11.74 -1.14 -2.19
CA LEU A 342 12.86 -0.96 -3.12
C LEU A 342 14.23 -1.27 -2.49
N PRO A 343 14.52 -0.89 -1.22
CA PRO A 343 15.78 -1.28 -0.59
C PRO A 343 15.96 -2.80 -0.50
N ASP A 344 14.91 -3.52 -0.07
CA ASP A 344 14.95 -4.98 0.10
C ASP A 344 15.20 -5.69 -1.25
N GLU A 345 14.65 -5.16 -2.35
CA GLU A 345 14.84 -5.71 -3.71
C GLU A 345 16.27 -5.50 -4.22
N VAL A 346 16.90 -4.35 -3.93
CA VAL A 346 18.28 -4.06 -4.33
C VAL A 346 19.29 -4.87 -3.51
N GLU A 347 19.01 -5.11 -2.23
CA GLU A 347 19.84 -5.95 -1.36
C GLU A 347 19.72 -7.44 -1.74
N ASN A 348 18.53 -7.90 -2.15
CA ASN A 348 18.26 -9.30 -2.48
C ASN A 348 17.74 -9.50 -3.92
N PRO A 349 18.57 -9.30 -4.96
CA PRO A 349 18.13 -9.45 -6.35
C PRO A 349 17.73 -10.90 -6.72
N GLY A 350 18.12 -11.89 -5.91
CA GLY A 350 17.80 -13.31 -6.12
C GLY A 350 16.51 -13.79 -5.47
N MET A 351 15.89 -13.00 -4.58
CA MET A 351 14.53 -13.28 -4.12
C MET A 351 13.59 -12.85 -5.24
N ASN A 352 12.69 -13.76 -5.66
CA ASN A 352 11.64 -13.45 -6.64
C ASN A 352 11.11 -12.05 -6.36
N SER A 353 11.37 -11.10 -7.27
CA SER A 353 10.77 -9.78 -7.21
C SER A 353 9.27 -9.99 -6.98
N GLY A 354 8.62 -9.12 -6.20
CA GLY A 354 7.21 -9.32 -5.88
C GLY A 354 6.33 -9.53 -7.13
N MET A 355 6.80 -9.04 -8.28
CA MET A 355 6.22 -9.23 -9.61
C MET A 355 6.55 -10.58 -10.24
N LEU A 356 5.57 -11.17 -10.92
CA LEU A 356 5.83 -12.23 -11.89
C LEU A 356 6.51 -11.61 -13.11
N GLU A 357 7.58 -12.25 -13.58
CA GLU A 357 8.15 -11.93 -14.88
C GLU A 357 7.15 -12.29 -15.99
N GLU A 358 7.09 -11.47 -17.04
CA GLU A 358 6.21 -11.69 -18.18
C GLU A 358 6.44 -13.07 -18.84
N ASP A 359 7.70 -13.50 -18.92
CA ASP A 359 8.08 -14.81 -19.46
C ASP A 359 7.51 -15.97 -18.63
N LEU A 360 7.44 -15.81 -17.30
CA LEU A 360 6.84 -16.80 -16.40
C LEU A 360 5.32 -16.86 -16.58
N ILE A 361 4.66 -15.72 -16.79
CA ILE A 361 3.22 -15.65 -17.11
C ILE A 361 2.95 -16.38 -18.43
N GLN A 362 3.75 -16.14 -19.47
CA GLN A 362 3.63 -16.81 -20.77
C GLN A 362 3.85 -18.32 -20.65
N TYR A 363 4.82 -18.76 -19.84
CA TYR A 363 5.05 -20.17 -19.56
C TYR A 363 3.83 -20.84 -18.91
N TYR A 364 3.22 -20.20 -17.89
CA TYR A 364 1.99 -20.73 -17.29
C TYR A 364 0.82 -20.74 -18.26
N GLN A 365 0.68 -19.72 -19.12
CA GLN A 365 -0.35 -19.69 -20.16
C GLN A 365 -0.20 -20.88 -21.11
N PHE A 366 1.02 -21.15 -21.56
CA PHE A 366 1.33 -22.31 -22.40
C PHE A 366 1.02 -23.65 -21.70
N LEU A 367 1.31 -23.79 -20.41
CA LEU A 367 0.94 -24.98 -19.64
C LEU A 367 -0.58 -25.15 -19.52
N ALA A 368 -1.29 -24.06 -19.24
CA ALA A 368 -2.75 -24.07 -19.14
C ALA A 368 -3.42 -24.44 -20.47
N GLU A 369 -2.89 -23.96 -21.60
CA GLU A 369 -3.32 -24.33 -22.95
C GLU A 369 -3.05 -25.82 -23.27
N LYS A 370 -1.96 -26.38 -22.74
CA LYS A 370 -1.65 -27.82 -22.84
C LYS A 370 -2.51 -28.71 -21.93
N GLY A 371 -3.40 -28.14 -21.13
CA GLY A 371 -4.30 -28.88 -20.25
C GLY A 371 -3.76 -29.12 -18.84
N ASP A 372 -2.72 -28.41 -18.41
CA ASP A 372 -2.31 -28.41 -17.01
C ASP A 372 -3.38 -27.73 -16.14
N VAL A 373 -4.11 -28.55 -15.40
CA VAL A 373 -5.22 -28.14 -14.54
C VAL A 373 -4.76 -27.21 -13.41
N GLN A 374 -3.54 -27.39 -12.87
CA GLN A 374 -3.03 -26.53 -11.81
C GLN A 374 -2.64 -25.16 -12.36
N ALA A 375 -2.04 -25.12 -13.55
CA ALA A 375 -1.76 -23.85 -14.24
C ALA A 375 -3.05 -23.09 -14.56
N GLN A 376 -4.11 -23.79 -14.99
CA GLN A 376 -5.42 -23.19 -15.24
C GLN A 376 -6.01 -22.57 -13.96
N VAL A 377 -6.00 -23.28 -12.83
CA VAL A 377 -6.49 -22.73 -11.56
C VAL A 377 -5.65 -21.54 -11.10
N GLY A 378 -4.32 -21.63 -11.19
CA GLY A 378 -3.40 -20.56 -10.81
C GLY A 378 -3.60 -19.29 -11.63
N LEU A 379 -3.69 -19.40 -12.96
CA LEU A 379 -3.98 -18.27 -13.85
C LEU A 379 -5.41 -17.74 -13.66
N GLY A 380 -6.37 -18.63 -13.40
CA GLY A 380 -7.74 -18.24 -13.09
C GLY A 380 -7.80 -17.35 -11.85
N GLN A 381 -7.12 -17.75 -10.77
CA GLN A 381 -7.02 -16.93 -9.55
C GLN A 381 -6.27 -15.62 -9.79
N LEU A 382 -5.16 -15.68 -10.53
CA LEU A 382 -4.36 -14.50 -10.86
C LEU A 382 -5.16 -13.46 -11.65
N HIS A 383 -5.98 -13.90 -12.62
CA HIS A 383 -6.89 -13.01 -13.34
C HIS A 383 -8.14 -12.60 -12.55
N LEU A 384 -8.62 -13.44 -11.63
CA LEU A 384 -9.77 -13.11 -10.78
C LEU A 384 -9.44 -11.98 -9.80
N HIS A 385 -8.31 -12.10 -9.11
CA HIS A 385 -7.90 -11.16 -8.08
C HIS A 385 -6.99 -10.05 -8.62
N GLY A 386 -6.31 -10.25 -9.75
CA GLY A 386 -5.19 -9.40 -10.13
C GLY A 386 -4.02 -9.49 -9.14
N GLY A 387 -2.88 -8.89 -9.51
CA GLY A 387 -1.67 -8.84 -8.68
C GLY A 387 -0.46 -9.45 -9.38
N ARG A 388 0.73 -9.31 -8.78
CA ARG A 388 2.01 -9.79 -9.36
C ARG A 388 2.28 -9.27 -10.78
N GLY A 389 1.78 -8.09 -11.12
CA GLY A 389 1.91 -7.50 -12.46
C GLY A 389 0.77 -7.87 -13.42
N VAL A 390 -0.12 -8.80 -13.04
CA VAL A 390 -1.26 -9.20 -13.88
C VAL A 390 -2.51 -8.40 -13.53
N GLU A 391 -3.12 -7.79 -14.56
CA GLU A 391 -4.38 -7.07 -14.45
C GLU A 391 -5.57 -8.04 -14.24
N GLN A 392 -6.57 -7.56 -13.50
CA GLN A 392 -7.81 -8.29 -13.27
C GLN A 392 -8.58 -8.47 -14.59
N ASN A 393 -8.99 -9.69 -14.89
CA ASN A 393 -9.81 -10.03 -16.04
C ASN A 393 -10.76 -11.18 -15.69
N HIS A 394 -12.00 -10.84 -15.32
CA HIS A 394 -13.00 -11.82 -14.89
C HIS A 394 -13.38 -12.80 -16.01
N GLN A 395 -13.29 -12.41 -17.29
CA GLN A 395 -13.62 -13.28 -18.41
C GLN A 395 -12.58 -14.39 -18.54
N ARG A 396 -11.29 -14.02 -18.58
CA ARG A 396 -10.20 -15.02 -18.62
C ARG A 396 -10.22 -15.92 -17.39
N ALA A 397 -10.50 -15.36 -16.22
CA ALA A 397 -10.66 -16.15 -15.00
C ALA A 397 -11.77 -17.20 -15.14
N PHE A 398 -12.95 -16.80 -15.63
CA PHE A 398 -14.07 -17.70 -15.88
C PHE A 398 -13.71 -18.82 -16.87
N ASP A 399 -13.04 -18.49 -17.97
CA ASP A 399 -12.65 -19.47 -18.99
C ASP A 399 -11.68 -20.51 -18.42
N TYR A 400 -10.64 -20.07 -17.70
CA TYR A 400 -9.70 -20.98 -17.05
C TYR A 400 -10.35 -21.85 -15.98
N PHE A 401 -11.24 -21.29 -15.15
CA PHE A 401 -11.94 -22.08 -14.15
C PHE A 401 -12.89 -23.10 -14.76
N ASN A 402 -13.55 -22.81 -15.89
CA ASN A 402 -14.37 -23.80 -16.60
C ASN A 402 -13.53 -24.95 -17.15
N LEU A 403 -12.38 -24.68 -17.75
CA LEU A 403 -11.46 -25.72 -18.22
C LEU A 403 -11.03 -26.63 -17.07
N ALA A 404 -10.60 -26.04 -15.94
CA ALA A 404 -10.16 -26.80 -14.77
C ALA A 404 -11.31 -27.56 -14.07
N ALA A 405 -12.51 -26.98 -14.00
CA ALA A 405 -13.68 -27.63 -13.42
C ALA A 405 -14.15 -28.83 -14.27
N ASN A 406 -14.10 -28.72 -15.60
CA ASN A 406 -14.38 -29.84 -16.50
C ASN A 406 -13.38 -30.99 -16.34
N ALA A 407 -12.12 -30.68 -16.01
CA ALA A 407 -11.11 -31.67 -15.64
C ALA A 407 -11.28 -32.25 -14.22
N GLY A 408 -12.33 -31.86 -13.49
CA GLY A 408 -12.63 -32.38 -12.15
C GLY A 408 -11.92 -31.67 -10.99
N ASN A 409 -11.33 -30.48 -11.21
CA ASN A 409 -10.66 -29.75 -10.14
C ASN A 409 -11.66 -29.12 -9.15
N SER A 410 -11.54 -29.46 -7.88
CA SER A 410 -12.45 -29.00 -6.83
C SER A 410 -12.30 -27.50 -6.49
N HIS A 411 -11.09 -26.94 -6.60
CA HIS A 411 -10.88 -25.50 -6.39
C HIS A 411 -11.53 -24.68 -7.50
N ALA A 412 -11.37 -25.10 -8.76
CA ALA A 412 -12.01 -24.45 -9.89
C ALA A 412 -13.54 -24.42 -9.74
N MET A 413 -14.16 -25.54 -9.33
CA MET A 413 -15.58 -25.60 -9.02
C MET A 413 -15.96 -24.62 -7.91
N ALA A 414 -15.16 -24.50 -6.85
CA ALA A 414 -15.44 -23.57 -5.77
C ALA A 414 -15.35 -22.09 -6.21
N PHE A 415 -14.34 -21.73 -7.03
CA PHE A 415 -14.24 -20.38 -7.60
C PHE A 415 -15.39 -20.07 -8.57
N LEU A 416 -15.82 -21.03 -9.40
CA LEU A 416 -17.03 -20.87 -10.21
C LEU A 416 -18.26 -20.61 -9.33
N GLY A 417 -18.43 -21.38 -8.24
CA GLY A 417 -19.50 -21.16 -7.27
C GLY A 417 -19.48 -19.73 -6.70
N LYS A 418 -18.28 -19.23 -6.39
CA LYS A 418 -18.05 -17.86 -5.91
C LYS A 418 -18.47 -16.81 -6.94
N MET A 419 -18.07 -16.99 -8.20
CA MET A 419 -18.40 -16.09 -9.31
C MET A 419 -19.92 -16.04 -9.56
N TYR A 420 -20.60 -17.20 -9.57
CA TYR A 420 -22.07 -17.24 -9.70
C TYR A 420 -22.80 -16.67 -8.48
N SER A 421 -22.24 -16.78 -7.27
CA SER A 421 -22.89 -16.25 -6.07
C SER A 421 -22.88 -14.73 -6.01
N GLU A 422 -21.82 -14.09 -6.52
CA GLU A 422 -21.69 -12.63 -6.51
C GLU A 422 -22.31 -12.00 -7.74
N GLY A 423 -22.08 -12.59 -8.91
CA GLY A 423 -22.44 -12.03 -10.21
C GLY A 423 -21.48 -10.93 -10.66
N SER A 424 -21.35 -10.77 -11.97
CA SER A 424 -20.63 -9.70 -12.65
C SER A 424 -21.27 -9.44 -14.03
N ASP A 425 -20.77 -8.46 -14.78
CA ASP A 425 -21.22 -8.20 -16.15
C ASP A 425 -21.05 -9.42 -17.08
N ILE A 426 -20.11 -10.31 -16.74
CA ILE A 426 -19.78 -11.51 -17.52
C ILE A 426 -20.60 -12.73 -17.04
N VAL A 427 -20.73 -12.90 -15.72
CA VAL A 427 -21.41 -14.04 -15.11
C VAL A 427 -22.64 -13.55 -14.36
N PRO A 428 -23.88 -13.80 -14.82
CA PRO A 428 -25.06 -13.38 -14.10
C PRO A 428 -25.15 -14.10 -12.75
N GLN A 429 -25.56 -13.38 -11.71
CA GLN A 429 -25.73 -13.93 -10.37
C GLN A 429 -26.79 -15.04 -10.39
N SER A 430 -26.45 -16.22 -9.87
CA SER A 430 -27.38 -17.32 -9.68
C SER A 430 -27.01 -18.16 -8.46
N ASN A 431 -27.85 -18.06 -7.43
CA ASN A 431 -27.65 -18.79 -6.17
C ASN A 431 -27.76 -20.30 -6.37
N GLU A 432 -28.63 -20.77 -7.27
CA GLU A 432 -28.83 -22.20 -7.55
C GLU A 432 -27.60 -22.82 -8.23
N THR A 433 -27.03 -22.15 -9.25
CA THR A 433 -25.82 -22.65 -9.91
C THR A 433 -24.61 -22.55 -8.98
N ALA A 434 -24.52 -21.48 -8.18
CA ALA A 434 -23.50 -21.35 -7.16
C ALA A 434 -23.53 -22.52 -6.17
N LEU A 435 -24.72 -22.85 -5.65
CA LEU A 435 -24.93 -23.98 -4.75
C LEU A 435 -24.55 -25.32 -5.38
N HIS A 436 -24.89 -25.54 -6.65
CA HIS A 436 -24.51 -26.77 -7.35
C HIS A 436 -22.99 -26.95 -7.40
N TYR A 437 -22.26 -25.89 -7.75
CA TYR A 437 -20.80 -25.92 -7.79
C TYR A 437 -20.18 -26.03 -6.38
N PHE A 438 -20.69 -25.29 -5.39
CA PHE A 438 -20.22 -25.40 -4.01
C PHE A 438 -20.45 -26.80 -3.44
N LYS A 439 -21.59 -27.44 -3.74
CA LYS A 439 -21.88 -28.80 -3.33
C LYS A 439 -20.89 -29.80 -3.94
N LYS A 440 -20.67 -29.73 -5.26
CA LYS A 440 -19.65 -30.58 -5.93
C LYS A 440 -18.26 -30.41 -5.32
N ALA A 441 -17.85 -29.17 -5.06
CA ALA A 441 -16.56 -28.89 -4.45
C ALA A 441 -16.49 -29.42 -3.01
N ALA A 442 -17.54 -29.21 -2.20
CA ALA A 442 -17.60 -29.67 -0.82
C ALA A 442 -17.65 -31.20 -0.69
N ASP A 443 -18.34 -31.89 -1.60
CA ASP A 443 -18.40 -33.36 -1.67
C ASP A 443 -17.01 -33.95 -1.98
N MET A 444 -16.17 -33.23 -2.72
CA MET A 444 -14.75 -33.54 -2.93
C MET A 444 -13.85 -33.11 -1.77
N GLY A 445 -14.42 -32.66 -0.65
CA GLY A 445 -13.67 -32.21 0.52
C GLY A 445 -13.03 -30.83 0.37
N ASN A 446 -13.40 -30.02 -0.63
CA ASN A 446 -12.80 -28.70 -0.81
C ASN A 446 -13.29 -27.71 0.25
N PRO A 447 -12.40 -27.03 0.99
CA PRO A 447 -12.80 -26.16 2.07
C PRO A 447 -13.48 -24.86 1.59
N VAL A 448 -13.13 -24.37 0.40
CA VAL A 448 -13.79 -23.20 -0.21
C VAL A 448 -15.24 -23.53 -0.54
N GLY A 449 -15.49 -24.74 -1.08
CA GLY A 449 -16.83 -25.25 -1.32
C GLY A 449 -17.64 -25.42 -0.02
N GLN A 450 -17.02 -25.94 1.03
CA GLN A 450 -17.65 -26.08 2.35
C GLN A 450 -18.01 -24.73 2.97
N SER A 451 -17.11 -23.74 2.92
CA SER A 451 -17.41 -22.37 3.35
C SER A 451 -18.52 -21.74 2.51
N GLY A 452 -18.53 -21.94 1.19
CA GLY A 452 -19.60 -21.48 0.31
C GLY A 452 -20.97 -22.06 0.68
N LEU A 453 -21.05 -23.36 0.95
CA LEU A 453 -22.27 -23.99 1.48
C LEU A 453 -22.65 -23.45 2.86
N GLY A 454 -21.68 -23.28 3.76
CA GLY A 454 -21.90 -22.70 5.09
C GLY A 454 -22.53 -21.31 4.99
N MET A 455 -22.02 -20.46 4.10
CA MET A 455 -22.59 -19.14 3.82
C MET A 455 -24.00 -19.22 3.22
N ALA A 456 -24.24 -20.17 2.32
CA ALA A 456 -25.57 -20.35 1.74
C ALA A 456 -26.61 -20.72 2.80
N TYR A 457 -26.27 -21.60 3.74
CA TYR A 457 -27.14 -21.94 4.88
C TYR A 457 -27.23 -20.85 5.94
N LEU A 458 -26.20 -20.02 6.11
CA LEU A 458 -26.21 -18.90 7.04
C LEU A 458 -27.15 -17.77 6.55
N TYR A 459 -27.10 -17.46 5.25
CA TYR A 459 -27.84 -16.35 4.64
C TYR A 459 -29.13 -16.76 3.91
N GLY A 460 -29.39 -18.05 3.76
CA GLY A 460 -30.55 -18.55 3.01
C GLY A 460 -30.45 -18.33 1.49
N ARG A 461 -29.23 -18.31 0.93
CA ARG A 461 -29.01 -18.07 -0.51
C ARG A 461 -29.26 -19.35 -1.31
N GLY A 462 -30.48 -19.52 -1.84
CA GLY A 462 -30.90 -20.68 -2.63
C GLY A 462 -31.20 -21.95 -1.82
N VAL A 463 -31.04 -21.90 -0.50
CA VAL A 463 -31.43 -22.93 0.47
C VAL A 463 -32.11 -22.27 1.66
N GLN A 464 -32.88 -23.03 2.44
CA GLN A 464 -33.44 -22.52 3.68
C GLN A 464 -32.33 -22.26 4.72
N VAL A 465 -32.48 -21.20 5.50
CA VAL A 465 -31.55 -20.84 6.58
C VAL A 465 -31.47 -22.00 7.58
N ASN A 466 -30.25 -22.46 7.87
CA ASN A 466 -30.00 -23.51 8.86
C ASN A 466 -28.65 -23.26 9.53
N TYR A 467 -28.68 -22.68 10.73
CA TYR A 467 -27.47 -22.30 11.45
C TYR A 467 -26.63 -23.50 11.94
N ASP A 468 -27.26 -24.60 12.34
CA ASP A 468 -26.55 -25.81 12.78
C ASP A 468 -25.75 -26.42 11.63
N LEU A 469 -26.37 -26.46 10.44
CA LEU A 469 -25.72 -26.98 9.25
C LEU A 469 -24.63 -26.03 8.75
N ALA A 470 -24.87 -24.72 8.80
CA ALA A 470 -23.85 -23.71 8.51
C ALA A 470 -22.63 -23.88 9.41
N LEU A 471 -22.83 -23.99 10.72
CA LEU A 471 -21.77 -24.24 11.69
C LEU A 471 -20.98 -25.51 11.36
N LYS A 472 -21.67 -26.62 11.04
CA LYS A 472 -21.01 -27.88 10.70
C LYS A 472 -20.11 -27.75 9.47
N TYR A 473 -20.55 -27.02 8.44
CA TYR A 473 -19.73 -26.78 7.25
C TYR A 473 -18.56 -25.84 7.53
N PHE A 474 -18.76 -24.77 8.31
CA PHE A 474 -17.69 -23.87 8.69
C PHE A 474 -16.64 -24.53 9.59
N GLN A 475 -17.05 -25.43 10.50
CA GLN A 475 -16.13 -26.25 11.29
C GLN A 475 -15.25 -27.11 10.39
N LYS A 476 -15.83 -27.83 9.43
CA LYS A 476 -15.05 -28.64 8.47
C LYS A 476 -14.06 -27.80 7.66
N ALA A 477 -14.44 -26.60 7.24
CA ALA A 477 -13.56 -25.69 6.52
C ALA A 477 -12.44 -25.15 7.43
N ALA A 478 -12.77 -24.77 8.66
CA ALA A 478 -11.81 -24.25 9.63
C ALA A 478 -10.80 -25.31 10.11
N GLU A 479 -11.23 -26.56 10.27
CA GLU A 479 -10.37 -27.72 10.58
C GLU A 479 -9.33 -27.97 9.48
N GLN A 480 -9.67 -27.68 8.23
CA GLN A 480 -8.73 -27.71 7.10
C GLN A 480 -7.87 -26.43 6.99
N GLY A 481 -7.98 -25.51 7.96
CA GLY A 481 -7.21 -24.27 7.96
C GLY A 481 -7.75 -23.19 7.02
N TRP A 482 -8.97 -23.33 6.48
CA TRP A 482 -9.52 -22.34 5.56
C TRP A 482 -10.01 -21.09 6.29
N VAL A 483 -9.49 -19.96 5.83
CA VAL A 483 -9.57 -18.66 6.51
C VAL A 483 -11.00 -18.13 6.58
N ASP A 484 -11.79 -18.27 5.50
CA ASP A 484 -13.19 -17.83 5.52
C ASP A 484 -14.03 -18.66 6.50
N GLY A 485 -13.74 -19.96 6.62
CA GLY A 485 -14.41 -20.84 7.58
C GLY A 485 -14.14 -20.39 9.02
N GLN A 486 -12.88 -20.06 9.33
CA GLN A 486 -12.49 -19.52 10.63
C GLN A 486 -13.15 -18.16 10.91
N LEU A 487 -13.16 -17.25 9.93
CA LEU A 487 -13.80 -15.95 10.07
C LEU A 487 -15.29 -16.08 10.40
N GLN A 488 -16.01 -16.92 9.66
CA GLN A 488 -17.45 -17.10 9.83
C GLN A 488 -17.77 -17.78 11.16
N LEU A 489 -16.99 -18.77 11.60
CA LEU A 489 -17.11 -19.31 12.96
C LEU A 489 -16.89 -18.22 14.01
N GLY A 490 -15.87 -17.38 13.83
CA GLY A 490 -15.61 -16.24 14.71
C GLY A 490 -16.82 -15.31 14.82
N SER A 491 -17.43 -14.96 13.69
CA SER A 491 -18.64 -14.13 13.63
C SER A 491 -19.85 -14.81 14.29
N MET A 492 -20.05 -16.11 14.07
CA MET A 492 -21.12 -16.89 14.71
C MET A 492 -20.98 -16.88 16.24
N TYR A 493 -19.77 -17.11 16.78
CA TYR A 493 -19.52 -17.04 18.23
C TYR A 493 -19.60 -15.61 18.79
N TYR A 494 -19.19 -14.61 18.01
CA TYR A 494 -19.23 -13.20 18.42
C TYR A 494 -20.68 -12.69 18.56
N ASN A 495 -21.52 -13.00 17.57
CA ASN A 495 -22.92 -12.58 17.52
C ASN A 495 -23.86 -13.54 18.25
N GLY A 496 -23.46 -14.79 18.49
CA GLY A 496 -24.33 -15.83 19.04
C GLY A 496 -25.33 -16.41 18.02
N ILE A 497 -24.94 -16.51 16.75
CA ILE A 497 -25.81 -17.03 15.67
C ILE A 497 -25.66 -18.55 15.59
N GLY A 498 -26.73 -19.29 15.92
CA GLY A 498 -26.72 -20.77 15.95
C GLY A 498 -25.90 -21.39 17.08
N VAL A 499 -25.17 -20.57 17.85
CA VAL A 499 -24.37 -20.99 18.99
C VAL A 499 -24.52 -20.00 20.13
N LYS A 500 -24.24 -20.46 21.36
CA LYS A 500 -24.10 -19.55 22.48
C LYS A 500 -22.96 -18.55 22.21
N ARG A 501 -23.25 -17.26 22.43
CA ARG A 501 -22.26 -16.18 22.32
C ARG A 501 -21.07 -16.45 23.23
N ASP A 502 -19.88 -16.49 22.65
CA ASP A 502 -18.61 -16.73 23.33
C ASP A 502 -17.50 -15.89 22.69
N TYR A 503 -17.18 -14.76 23.32
CA TYR A 503 -16.16 -13.85 22.82
C TYR A 503 -14.74 -14.44 22.85
N LYS A 504 -14.45 -15.36 23.78
CA LYS A 504 -13.13 -16.00 23.86
C LYS A 504 -12.93 -16.93 22.65
N GLN A 505 -13.98 -17.66 22.30
CA GLN A 505 -13.96 -18.52 21.12
C GLN A 505 -13.95 -17.72 19.83
N ALA A 506 -14.71 -16.61 19.76
CA ALA A 506 -14.66 -15.68 18.64
C ALA A 506 -13.25 -15.12 18.43
N LEU A 507 -12.60 -14.64 19.50
CA LEU A 507 -11.23 -14.14 19.46
C LEU A 507 -10.25 -15.19 18.93
N LYS A 508 -10.37 -16.44 19.39
CA LYS A 508 -9.52 -17.55 18.91
C LYS A 508 -9.64 -17.71 17.40
N TYR A 509 -10.86 -17.77 16.86
CA TYR A 509 -11.08 -17.96 15.43
C TYR A 509 -10.71 -16.74 14.60
N PHE A 510 -10.95 -15.52 15.10
CA PHE A 510 -10.50 -14.31 14.42
C PHE A 510 -8.98 -14.18 14.39
N ASN A 511 -8.27 -14.61 15.45
CA ASN A 511 -6.80 -14.67 15.44
C ASN A 511 -6.26 -15.69 14.45
N LEU A 512 -6.91 -16.86 14.32
CA LEU A 512 -6.54 -17.82 13.27
C LEU A 512 -6.79 -17.23 11.87
N ALA A 513 -7.92 -16.57 11.67
CA ALA A 513 -8.25 -15.95 10.38
C ALA A 513 -7.33 -14.76 10.03
N SER A 514 -6.86 -14.01 11.03
CA SER A 514 -5.92 -12.90 10.83
C SER A 514 -4.51 -13.38 10.47
N GLN A 515 -4.08 -14.56 10.97
CA GLN A 515 -2.85 -15.22 10.50
C GLN A 515 -2.94 -15.58 9.02
N GLY A 516 -4.13 -15.93 8.52
CA GLY A 516 -4.41 -16.10 7.10
C GLY A 516 -4.45 -14.80 6.29
N GLY A 517 -4.30 -13.64 6.94
CA GLY A 517 -4.26 -12.34 6.28
C GLY A 517 -5.64 -11.80 5.86
N HIS A 518 -6.75 -12.33 6.39
CA HIS A 518 -8.10 -11.89 6.00
C HIS A 518 -8.46 -10.52 6.58
N ILE A 519 -8.91 -9.61 5.73
CA ILE A 519 -9.17 -8.20 6.09
C ILE A 519 -10.24 -8.08 7.17
N LEU A 520 -11.38 -8.75 6.99
CA LEU A 520 -12.46 -8.74 7.98
C LEU A 520 -12.05 -9.36 9.32
N ALA A 521 -11.04 -10.23 9.37
CA ALA A 521 -10.55 -10.76 10.64
C ALA A 521 -9.82 -9.64 11.41
N PHE A 522 -8.94 -8.89 10.75
CA PHE A 522 -8.32 -7.70 11.35
C PHE A 522 -9.36 -6.66 11.78
N TYR A 523 -10.39 -6.44 10.98
CA TYR A 523 -11.48 -5.51 11.31
C TYR A 523 -12.23 -5.91 12.58
N ASN A 524 -12.67 -7.16 12.67
CA ASN A 524 -13.38 -7.67 13.86
C ASN A 524 -12.47 -7.68 15.09
N LEU A 525 -11.20 -8.07 14.96
CA LEU A 525 -10.22 -7.96 16.05
C LEU A 525 -10.03 -6.51 16.50
N ALA A 526 -9.95 -5.57 15.56
CA ALA A 526 -9.79 -4.14 15.86
C ALA A 526 -10.99 -3.61 16.65
N GLN A 527 -12.22 -3.97 16.24
CA GLN A 527 -13.43 -3.65 16.99
C GLN A 527 -13.39 -4.24 18.40
N MET A 528 -13.02 -5.52 18.55
CA MET A 528 -12.90 -6.15 19.87
C MET A 528 -11.88 -5.45 20.77
N HIS A 529 -10.74 -5.01 20.23
CA HIS A 529 -9.74 -4.24 20.98
C HIS A 529 -10.16 -2.79 21.28
N ALA A 530 -10.95 -2.18 20.40
CA ALA A 530 -11.46 -0.82 20.57
C ALA A 530 -12.54 -0.72 21.65
N SER A 531 -13.45 -1.71 21.69
CA SER A 531 -14.53 -1.80 22.69
C SER A 531 -14.11 -2.53 23.97
N GLY A 532 -13.14 -3.44 23.90
CA GLY A 532 -12.79 -4.33 24.99
C GLY A 532 -13.73 -5.54 25.12
N THR A 533 -14.41 -5.95 24.05
CA THR A 533 -15.27 -7.14 24.06
C THR A 533 -14.44 -8.43 23.99
N GLY A 534 -14.39 -9.20 25.08
CA GLY A 534 -13.66 -10.46 25.17
C GLY A 534 -12.14 -10.33 25.37
N VAL A 535 -11.60 -9.13 25.24
CA VAL A 535 -10.19 -8.78 25.47
C VAL A 535 -10.09 -7.47 26.23
N MET A 536 -8.96 -7.20 26.87
CA MET A 536 -8.72 -5.88 27.45
C MET A 536 -8.69 -4.83 26.34
N ARG A 537 -9.45 -3.74 26.54
CA ARG A 537 -9.45 -2.58 25.63
C ARG A 537 -8.02 -2.07 25.46
N SER A 538 -7.59 -1.92 24.22
CA SER A 538 -6.29 -1.38 23.87
C SER A 538 -6.42 -0.55 22.61
N CYS A 539 -6.36 0.77 22.79
CA CYS A 539 -6.45 1.71 21.68
C CYS A 539 -5.28 1.53 20.70
N HIS A 540 -4.07 1.27 21.22
CA HIS A 540 -2.88 1.10 20.38
C HIS A 540 -3.03 -0.06 19.38
N THR A 541 -3.36 -1.25 19.89
CA THR A 541 -3.57 -2.43 19.05
C THR A 541 -4.77 -2.26 18.12
N ALA A 542 -5.84 -1.60 18.57
CA ALA A 542 -6.99 -1.30 17.72
C ALA A 542 -6.61 -0.41 16.53
N VAL A 543 -5.83 0.66 16.75
CA VAL A 543 -5.35 1.55 15.68
C VAL A 543 -4.46 0.81 14.70
N GLU A 544 -3.52 -0.02 15.16
CA GLU A 544 -2.66 -0.81 14.28
C GLU A 544 -3.46 -1.78 13.39
N LEU A 545 -4.45 -2.46 13.96
CA LEU A 545 -5.33 -3.38 13.24
C LEU A 545 -6.22 -2.63 12.24
N PHE A 546 -6.85 -1.51 12.63
CA PHE A 546 -7.65 -0.70 11.72
C PHE A 546 -6.80 -0.06 10.62
N LYS A 547 -5.58 0.40 10.93
CA LYS A 547 -4.63 0.88 9.93
C LYS A 547 -4.32 -0.22 8.90
N ASN A 548 -4.08 -1.47 9.35
CA ASN A 548 -3.89 -2.60 8.44
C ASN A 548 -5.08 -2.79 7.48
N VAL A 549 -6.31 -2.67 7.98
CA VAL A 549 -7.53 -2.72 7.16
C VAL A 549 -7.57 -1.57 6.16
N CYS A 550 -7.34 -0.33 6.60
CA CYS A 550 -7.35 0.86 5.75
C CYS A 550 -6.30 0.78 4.64
N GLU A 551 -5.13 0.20 4.93
CA GLU A 551 -4.06 0.00 3.95
C GLU A 551 -4.37 -1.03 2.85
N ARG A 552 -5.55 -1.65 2.88
CA ARG A 552 -6.04 -2.58 1.86
C ARG A 552 -7.21 -2.01 1.05
N GLY A 553 -7.55 -0.74 1.25
CA GLY A 553 -8.51 -0.04 0.39
C GLY A 553 -7.98 0.17 -1.03
N ARG A 554 -8.86 0.52 -1.97
CA ARG A 554 -8.53 0.64 -3.41
C ARG A 554 -7.42 1.64 -3.72
N TRP A 555 -7.24 2.67 -2.89
CA TRP A 555 -6.14 3.63 -3.02
C TRP A 555 -4.75 3.00 -2.88
N SER A 556 -4.65 1.81 -2.25
CA SER A 556 -3.40 1.05 -2.15
C SER A 556 -2.87 0.58 -3.51
N GLU A 557 -3.71 0.45 -4.54
CA GLU A 557 -3.29 0.14 -5.92
C GLU A 557 -2.21 1.09 -6.44
N ARG A 558 -2.16 2.32 -5.92
CA ARG A 558 -1.13 3.31 -6.26
C ARG A 558 0.29 2.89 -5.86
N LEU A 559 0.46 1.97 -4.92
CA LEU A 559 1.77 1.38 -4.65
C LEU A 559 2.33 0.67 -5.89
N MET A 560 1.45 0.01 -6.64
CA MET A 560 1.82 -0.70 -7.87
C MET A 560 2.11 0.28 -9.01
N THR A 561 1.32 1.34 -9.16
CA THR A 561 1.58 2.37 -10.18
C THR A 561 2.88 3.13 -9.89
N ALA A 562 3.18 3.41 -8.62
CA ALA A 562 4.44 4.02 -8.20
C ALA A 562 5.64 3.11 -8.50
N TYR A 563 5.51 1.82 -8.19
CA TYR A 563 6.53 0.82 -8.49
C TYR A 563 6.80 0.69 -10.00
N ASN A 564 5.74 0.62 -10.80
CA ASN A 564 5.87 0.56 -12.27
C ASN A 564 6.52 1.84 -12.81
N SER A 565 6.19 3.01 -12.25
CA SER A 565 6.84 4.28 -12.63
C SER A 565 8.33 4.27 -12.31
N TYR A 566 8.71 3.69 -11.16
CA TYR A 566 10.11 3.50 -10.77
C TYR A 566 10.85 2.58 -11.75
N LYS A 567 10.26 1.43 -12.10
CA LYS A 567 10.85 0.49 -13.07
C LYS A 567 10.91 1.04 -14.49
N ASP A 568 9.96 1.88 -14.89
CA ASP A 568 9.97 2.61 -16.17
C ASP A 568 11.03 3.74 -16.20
N GLY A 569 11.73 4.01 -15.09
CA GLY A 569 12.74 5.07 -14.95
C GLY A 569 12.15 6.47 -14.70
N ASP A 570 10.84 6.58 -14.47
CA ASP A 570 10.18 7.83 -14.10
C ASP A 570 10.20 8.01 -12.57
N TYR A 571 11.39 8.32 -12.05
CA TYR A 571 11.63 8.51 -10.62
C TYR A 571 10.80 9.67 -10.02
N ASN A 572 10.51 10.70 -10.82
CA ASN A 572 9.71 11.84 -10.36
C ASN A 572 8.24 11.46 -10.17
N ALA A 573 7.65 10.72 -11.12
CA ALA A 573 6.29 10.19 -10.95
C ALA A 573 6.24 9.21 -9.77
N ALA A 574 7.23 8.32 -9.66
CA ALA A 574 7.30 7.34 -8.57
C ALA A 574 7.37 8.00 -7.20
N VAL A 575 8.29 8.96 -7.00
CA VAL A 575 8.49 9.59 -5.69
C VAL A 575 7.26 10.38 -5.24
N ILE A 576 6.56 11.11 -6.12
CA ILE A 576 5.35 11.84 -5.73
C ILE A 576 4.24 10.88 -5.30
N GLN A 577 4.05 9.78 -6.03
CA GLN A 577 3.05 8.77 -5.69
C GLN A 577 3.37 8.12 -4.34
N TYR A 578 4.64 7.77 -4.10
CA TYR A 578 5.08 7.26 -2.80
C TYR A 578 4.94 8.31 -1.70
N LEU A 579 5.24 9.59 -1.94
CA LEU A 579 5.05 10.67 -0.96
C LEU A 579 3.57 10.81 -0.56
N LEU A 580 2.63 10.71 -1.50
CA LEU A 580 1.20 10.76 -1.18
C LEU A 580 0.78 9.58 -0.31
N LEU A 581 1.28 8.38 -0.59
CA LEU A 581 1.02 7.19 0.22
C LEU A 581 1.75 7.25 1.58
N ALA A 582 2.92 7.87 1.62
CA ALA A 582 3.69 8.08 2.84
C ALA A 582 2.96 9.02 3.81
N GLU A 583 2.26 10.04 3.30
CA GLU A 583 1.39 10.92 4.09
C GLU A 583 0.16 10.17 4.65
N GLN A 584 -0.32 9.14 3.97
CA GLN A 584 -1.37 8.24 4.47
C GLN A 584 -0.87 7.23 5.51
N GLY A 585 0.44 7.21 5.81
CA GLY A 585 1.03 6.35 6.83
C GLY A 585 1.54 4.99 6.36
N TYR A 586 1.58 4.72 5.04
CA TYR A 586 2.15 3.48 4.52
C TYR A 586 3.67 3.45 4.77
N GLU A 587 4.14 2.52 5.61
CA GLU A 587 5.57 2.33 5.90
C GLU A 587 6.37 2.10 4.62
N VAL A 588 5.94 1.16 3.78
CA VAL A 588 6.61 0.81 2.52
C VAL A 588 6.73 2.02 1.57
N ALA A 589 5.72 2.90 1.56
CA ALA A 589 5.80 4.11 0.75
C ALA A 589 6.79 5.13 1.34
N GLN A 590 6.88 5.22 2.67
CA GLN A 590 7.86 6.07 3.36
C GLN A 590 9.29 5.58 3.08
N SER A 591 9.55 4.29 3.22
CA SER A 591 10.87 3.73 2.92
C SER A 591 11.25 3.83 1.44
N ASN A 592 10.31 3.60 0.52
CA ASN A 592 10.57 3.77 -0.92
C ASN A 592 10.79 5.24 -1.31
N ALA A 593 10.00 6.17 -0.78
CA ALA A 593 10.23 7.60 -1.01
C ALA A 593 11.60 8.03 -0.47
N ALA A 594 11.95 7.58 0.74
CA ALA A 594 13.26 7.86 1.34
C ALA A 594 14.40 7.29 0.48
N PHE A 595 14.25 6.08 -0.04
CA PHE A 595 15.24 5.41 -0.88
C PHE A 595 15.50 6.15 -2.21
N ILE A 596 14.44 6.50 -2.95
CA ILE A 596 14.57 7.22 -4.24
C ILE A 596 15.26 8.59 -4.01
N LEU A 597 14.91 9.27 -2.90
CA LEU A 597 15.56 10.51 -2.51
C LEU A 597 17.03 10.27 -2.11
N ASP A 598 17.32 9.27 -1.27
CA ASP A 598 18.68 8.91 -0.82
C ASP A 598 19.64 8.66 -2.00
N GLN A 599 19.15 7.99 -3.05
CA GLN A 599 19.91 7.72 -4.28
C GLN A 599 20.04 8.93 -5.22
N ARG A 600 19.35 10.03 -4.95
CA ARG A 600 19.32 11.25 -5.79
C ARG A 600 18.81 10.98 -7.23
N GLU A 601 17.95 9.97 -7.40
CA GLU A 601 17.38 9.63 -8.71
C GLU A 601 16.26 10.58 -9.14
N ALA A 602 15.54 11.18 -8.17
CA ALA A 602 14.47 12.14 -8.43
C ALA A 602 14.99 13.59 -8.52
N SER A 603 14.67 14.27 -9.62
CA SER A 603 15.07 15.67 -9.88
C SER A 603 14.06 16.71 -9.38
N ILE A 604 12.95 16.27 -8.79
CA ILE A 604 11.84 17.14 -8.37
C ILE A 604 12.14 17.95 -7.10
N VAL A 605 13.07 17.47 -6.28
CA VAL A 605 13.52 18.12 -5.05
C VAL A 605 14.90 18.72 -5.30
N GLY A 606 15.15 19.93 -4.79
CA GLY A 606 16.47 20.55 -4.89
C GLY A 606 17.54 19.73 -4.14
N GLU A 607 18.77 19.71 -4.67
CA GLU A 607 19.85 18.83 -4.18
C GLU A 607 20.20 18.98 -2.69
N ASN A 608 19.96 20.17 -2.12
CA ASN A 608 20.19 20.47 -0.71
C ASN A 608 19.08 19.94 0.21
N GLU A 609 17.88 19.73 -0.32
CA GLU A 609 16.73 19.24 0.45
C GLU A 609 16.57 17.72 0.37
N THR A 610 17.28 17.07 -0.54
CA THR A 610 17.16 15.64 -0.80
C THR A 610 17.42 14.79 0.46
N TYR A 611 18.57 14.98 1.13
CA TYR A 611 18.88 14.21 2.35
C TYR A 611 17.98 14.55 3.54
N PRO A 612 17.70 15.84 3.89
CA PRO A 612 16.76 16.13 4.97
C PRO A 612 15.36 15.52 4.75
N ARG A 613 14.87 15.50 3.50
CA ARG A 613 13.59 14.87 3.18
C ARG A 613 13.67 13.34 3.24
N ALA A 614 14.75 12.74 2.74
CA ALA A 614 14.97 11.31 2.88
C ALA A 614 15.03 10.89 4.35
N LEU A 615 15.77 11.64 5.19
CA LEU A 615 15.87 11.46 6.63
C LEU A 615 14.51 11.48 7.32
N LEU A 616 13.66 12.46 6.96
CA LEU A 616 12.28 12.55 7.48
C LEU A 616 11.49 11.27 7.22
N HIS A 617 11.56 10.74 5.99
CA HIS A 617 10.82 9.54 5.61
C HIS A 617 11.44 8.26 6.17
N TRP A 618 12.77 8.18 6.30
CA TRP A 618 13.44 7.12 7.04
C TRP A 618 12.99 7.10 8.51
N ASN A 619 12.86 8.27 9.15
CA ASN A 619 12.41 8.33 10.53
C ASN A 619 10.98 7.83 10.69
N ARG A 620 10.09 8.21 9.77
CA ARG A 620 8.71 7.72 9.74
C ARG A 620 8.65 6.21 9.54
N ALA A 621 9.41 5.65 8.59
CA ALA A 621 9.43 4.20 8.37
C ALA A 621 10.02 3.44 9.57
N ALA A 622 11.10 3.95 10.16
CA ALA A 622 11.72 3.36 11.34
C ALA A 622 10.82 3.39 12.59
N SER A 623 10.00 4.45 12.74
CA SER A 623 8.98 4.55 13.80
C SER A 623 7.88 3.48 13.69
N GLN A 624 7.69 2.92 12.49
CA GLN A 624 6.75 1.84 12.20
C GLN A 624 7.42 0.46 12.21
N GLY A 625 8.68 0.37 12.67
CA GLY A 625 9.38 -0.89 12.87
C GLY A 625 10.22 -1.38 11.69
N TYR A 626 10.41 -0.59 10.62
CA TYR A 626 11.28 -1.00 9.53
C TYR A 626 12.76 -0.92 9.92
N THR A 627 13.44 -2.07 9.84
CA THR A 627 14.78 -2.31 10.39
C THR A 627 15.87 -1.57 9.61
N VAL A 628 15.83 -1.67 8.27
CA VAL A 628 16.76 -0.99 7.36
C VAL A 628 16.62 0.52 7.50
N ALA A 629 15.40 1.05 7.66
CA ALA A 629 15.21 2.47 7.95
C ALA A 629 15.89 2.91 9.25
N ARG A 630 15.83 2.09 10.31
CA ARG A 630 16.52 2.40 11.58
C ARG A 630 18.04 2.40 11.40
N ILE A 631 18.60 1.50 10.59
CA ILE A 631 20.04 1.49 10.25
C ILE A 631 20.39 2.73 9.46
N LYS A 632 19.59 3.10 8.45
CA LYS A 632 19.76 4.32 7.65
C LYS A 632 19.73 5.58 8.51
N LEU A 633 18.86 5.66 9.52
CA LEU A 633 18.93 6.77 10.49
C LEU A 633 20.29 6.82 11.20
N GLY A 634 20.80 5.66 11.63
CA GLY A 634 22.14 5.56 12.19
C GLY A 634 23.21 6.05 11.23
N ASP A 635 23.16 5.63 9.96
CA ASP A 635 24.12 6.04 8.93
C ASP A 635 24.05 7.55 8.67
N TYR A 636 22.85 8.13 8.62
CA TYR A 636 22.65 9.56 8.42
C TYR A 636 23.28 10.39 9.54
N HIS A 637 23.11 10.00 10.80
CA HIS A 637 23.78 10.65 11.93
C HIS A 637 25.27 10.33 12.00
N PHE A 638 25.70 9.15 11.56
CA PHE A 638 27.11 8.76 11.57
C PHE A 638 27.92 9.54 10.53
N TYR A 639 27.37 9.73 9.32
CA TYR A 639 28.05 10.41 8.21
C TYR A 639 27.68 11.90 8.08
N GLY A 640 26.61 12.35 8.73
CA GLY A 640 26.12 13.74 8.64
C GLY A 640 25.35 14.03 7.34
N PHE A 641 24.50 13.10 6.90
CA PHE A 641 23.65 13.29 5.71
C PHE A 641 22.37 14.05 6.07
N GLY A 642 22.25 15.31 5.63
CA GLY A 642 21.08 16.15 5.93
C GLY A 642 20.89 16.49 7.42
N THR A 643 21.86 16.14 8.26
CA THR A 643 21.93 16.38 9.70
C THR A 643 23.39 16.48 10.11
N ASP A 644 23.68 16.94 11.33
CA ASP A 644 25.04 17.00 11.85
C ASP A 644 25.55 15.60 12.24
N VAL A 645 26.87 15.42 12.21
CA VAL A 645 27.51 14.17 12.66
C VAL A 645 27.28 13.99 14.16
N ASP A 646 26.54 12.95 14.54
CA ASP A 646 26.23 12.59 15.92
C ASP A 646 26.38 11.08 16.13
N TYR A 647 27.53 10.70 16.67
CA TYR A 647 27.83 9.30 16.97
C TYR A 647 26.99 8.73 18.12
N GLU A 648 26.50 9.54 19.05
CA GLU A 648 25.68 9.06 20.17
C GLU A 648 24.28 8.67 19.67
N THR A 649 23.66 9.54 18.86
CA THR A 649 22.38 9.21 18.21
C THR A 649 22.51 8.05 17.24
N ALA A 650 23.59 7.98 16.46
CA ALA A 650 23.86 6.84 15.59
C ALA A 650 23.96 5.52 16.38
N PHE A 651 24.68 5.54 17.51
CA PHE A 651 24.79 4.39 18.41
C PHE A 651 23.42 3.92 18.90
N ILE A 652 22.55 4.85 19.33
CA ILE A 652 21.20 4.52 19.81
C ILE A 652 20.39 3.83 18.70
N HIS A 653 20.44 4.33 17.46
CA HIS A 653 19.72 3.72 16.35
C HIS A 653 20.22 2.31 15.99
N TYR A 654 21.54 2.10 15.91
CA TYR A 654 22.08 0.76 15.69
C TYR A 654 21.77 -0.18 16.85
N ARG A 655 21.83 0.31 18.09
CA ARG A 655 21.47 -0.48 19.27
C ARG A 655 20.03 -0.95 19.21
N LEU A 656 19.10 -0.04 18.92
CA LEU A 656 17.69 -0.39 18.78
C LEU A 656 17.46 -1.40 17.64
N ALA A 657 18.12 -1.23 16.49
CA ALA A 657 18.05 -2.18 15.38
C ALA A 657 18.65 -3.55 15.73
N SER A 658 19.69 -3.60 16.55
CA SER A 658 20.30 -4.85 17.03
C SER A 658 19.43 -5.55 18.07
N GLU A 659 18.92 -4.84 19.07
CA GLU A 659 18.19 -5.42 20.21
C GLU A 659 16.76 -5.83 19.83
N GLN A 660 16.05 -5.00 19.06
CA GLN A 660 14.65 -5.27 18.74
C GLN A 660 14.47 -6.17 17.52
N GLN A 661 15.43 -6.16 16.59
CA GLN A 661 15.25 -6.73 15.25
C GLN A 661 16.37 -7.67 14.83
N HIS A 662 17.33 -7.94 15.72
CA HIS A 662 18.44 -8.87 15.49
C HIS A 662 19.21 -8.64 14.17
N SER A 663 19.36 -7.38 13.76
CA SER A 663 20.06 -7.05 12.51
C SER A 663 21.57 -7.27 12.61
N ALA A 664 22.10 -8.13 11.74
CA ALA A 664 23.54 -8.41 11.65
C ALA A 664 24.36 -7.17 11.27
N GLN A 665 23.85 -6.33 10.35
CA GLN A 665 24.51 -5.09 9.96
C GLN A 665 24.57 -4.10 11.12
N ALA A 666 23.49 -3.98 11.91
CA ALA A 666 23.49 -3.14 13.10
C ALA A 666 24.48 -3.65 14.17
N MET A 667 24.54 -4.97 14.40
CA MET A 667 25.52 -5.58 15.29
C MET A 667 26.96 -5.31 14.83
N PHE A 668 27.22 -5.44 13.53
CA PHE A 668 28.54 -5.12 12.96
C PHE A 668 28.91 -3.65 13.17
N ASN A 669 27.98 -2.72 12.93
CA ASN A 669 28.17 -1.29 13.16
C ASN A 669 28.44 -0.99 14.64
N LEU A 670 27.71 -1.62 15.57
CA LEU A 670 27.99 -1.50 17.01
C LEU A 670 29.37 -2.04 17.38
N GLY A 671 29.77 -3.17 16.81
CA GLY A 671 31.12 -3.72 16.98
C GLY A 671 32.20 -2.73 16.54
N TYR A 672 32.00 -2.09 15.39
CA TYR A 672 32.89 -1.05 14.89
C TYR A 672 32.95 0.18 15.80
N MET A 673 31.80 0.65 16.31
CA MET A 673 31.74 1.79 17.24
C MET A 673 32.43 1.49 18.57
N HIS A 674 32.29 0.28 19.12
CA HIS A 674 33.03 -0.16 20.31
C HIS A 674 34.53 -0.35 20.04
N GLU A 675 34.92 -0.80 18.85
CA GLU A 675 36.33 -0.92 18.44
C GLU A 675 37.00 0.47 18.40
N LYS A 676 36.29 1.50 17.96
CA LYS A 676 36.84 2.85 17.79
C LYS A 676 36.56 3.82 18.93
N GLY A 677 35.59 3.53 19.80
CA GLY A 677 35.12 4.46 20.81
C GLY A 677 34.40 5.68 20.22
N LEU A 678 33.55 5.47 19.21
CA LEU A 678 32.77 6.53 18.55
C LEU A 678 31.45 6.74 19.30
N GLY A 679 31.25 7.90 19.92
CA GLY A 679 30.06 8.22 20.72
C GLY A 679 29.98 7.49 22.08
N ILE A 680 30.84 6.50 22.30
CA ILE A 680 30.86 5.64 23.47
C ILE A 680 32.31 5.34 23.89
N LYS A 681 32.49 4.80 25.10
CA LYS A 681 33.80 4.32 25.54
C LYS A 681 34.23 3.10 24.70
N GLN A 682 35.48 3.12 24.25
CA GLN A 682 36.09 1.99 23.55
C GLN A 682 36.10 0.73 24.43
N ASP A 683 35.60 -0.38 23.89
CA ASP A 683 35.59 -1.69 24.55
C ASP A 683 35.82 -2.79 23.50
N ILE A 684 37.05 -3.30 23.46
CA ILE A 684 37.49 -4.28 22.46
C ILE A 684 36.82 -5.64 22.67
N HIS A 685 36.53 -6.03 23.91
CA HIS A 685 35.89 -7.31 24.21
C HIS A 685 34.42 -7.29 23.78
N LEU A 686 33.74 -6.17 24.03
CA LEU A 686 32.37 -5.98 23.59
C LEU A 686 32.30 -5.85 22.06
N ALA A 687 33.26 -5.17 21.43
CA ALA A 687 33.38 -5.13 19.97
C ALA A 687 33.47 -6.54 19.36
N LYS A 688 34.36 -7.39 19.89
CA LYS A 688 34.48 -8.79 19.48
C LYS A 688 33.15 -9.52 19.62
N ARG A 689 32.48 -9.37 20.77
CA ARG A 689 31.18 -10.02 21.02
C ARG A 689 30.13 -9.60 20.00
N PHE A 690 30.05 -8.31 19.65
CA PHE A 690 29.12 -7.83 18.63
C PHE A 690 29.45 -8.37 17.24
N TYR A 691 30.72 -8.47 16.88
CA TYR A 691 31.12 -9.12 15.63
C TYR A 691 30.74 -10.60 15.60
N ASP A 692 30.99 -11.34 16.68
CA ASP A 692 30.58 -12.75 16.81
C ASP A 692 29.05 -12.89 16.67
N MET A 693 28.28 -12.04 17.36
CA MET A 693 26.82 -12.00 17.25
C MET A 693 26.34 -11.68 15.83
N ALA A 694 27.02 -10.78 15.10
CA ALA A 694 26.68 -10.47 13.73
C ALA A 694 26.84 -11.68 12.79
N ALA A 695 27.93 -12.45 12.95
CA ALA A 695 28.16 -13.68 12.17
C ALA A 695 27.19 -14.81 12.53
N GLU A 696 26.72 -14.87 13.76
CA GLU A 696 25.66 -15.80 14.19
C GLU A 696 24.29 -15.39 13.62
N ALA A 697 24.02 -14.09 13.51
CA ALA A 697 22.74 -13.56 13.05
C ALA A 697 22.51 -13.71 11.53
N SER A 698 23.56 -13.60 10.70
CA SER A 698 23.44 -13.77 9.25
C SER A 698 24.68 -14.44 8.63
N PRO A 699 24.49 -15.40 7.69
CA PRO A 699 25.60 -15.98 6.94
C PRO A 699 26.37 -14.94 6.12
N ASP A 700 25.70 -13.90 5.63
CA ASP A 700 26.32 -12.83 4.82
C ASP A 700 27.30 -11.98 5.65
N ALA A 701 27.16 -11.97 6.97
CA ALA A 701 28.05 -11.27 7.87
C ALA A 701 29.35 -12.03 8.16
N GLN A 702 29.45 -13.33 7.85
CA GLN A 702 30.61 -14.16 8.21
C GLN A 702 31.92 -13.63 7.61
N VAL A 703 31.91 -13.24 6.33
CA VAL A 703 33.11 -12.74 5.64
C VAL A 703 33.54 -11.36 6.21
N PRO A 704 32.66 -10.34 6.29
CA PRO A 704 32.99 -9.07 6.96
C PRO A 704 33.48 -9.25 8.40
N VAL A 705 32.82 -10.10 9.19
CA VAL A 705 33.18 -10.38 10.59
C VAL A 705 34.55 -11.05 10.67
N PHE A 706 34.83 -12.04 9.83
CA PHE A 706 36.13 -12.70 9.81
C PHE A 706 37.26 -11.67 9.57
N LEU A 707 37.07 -10.79 8.58
CA LEU A 707 38.04 -9.71 8.31
C LEU A 707 38.17 -8.74 9.49
N ALA A 708 37.05 -8.36 10.13
CA ALA A 708 37.06 -7.50 11.31
C ALA A 708 37.78 -8.14 12.50
N LEU A 709 37.58 -9.45 12.74
CA LEU A 709 38.24 -10.21 13.80
C LEU A 709 39.72 -10.44 13.51
N CYS A 710 40.11 -10.70 12.26
CA CYS A 710 41.52 -10.76 11.87
C CYS A 710 42.22 -9.42 12.14
N LYS A 711 41.60 -8.31 11.72
CA LYS A 711 42.07 -6.95 12.02
C LYS A 711 42.21 -6.73 13.53
N LEU A 712 41.18 -7.12 14.31
CA LEU A 712 41.20 -6.99 15.77
C LEU A 712 42.33 -7.82 16.41
N GLY A 713 42.56 -9.04 15.91
CA GLY A 713 43.63 -9.92 16.35
C GLY A 713 45.02 -9.35 16.06
N VAL A 714 45.22 -8.73 14.89
CA VAL A 714 46.48 -8.03 14.56
C VAL A 714 46.70 -6.83 15.48
N VAL A 715 45.66 -6.02 15.73
CA VAL A 715 45.76 -4.87 16.64
C VAL A 715 46.11 -5.33 18.06
N TYR A 716 45.47 -6.40 18.55
CA TYR A 716 45.75 -6.96 19.87
C TYR A 716 47.16 -7.56 19.96
N PHE A 717 47.62 -8.27 18.92
CA PHE A 717 48.99 -8.80 18.86
C PHE A 717 50.05 -7.70 18.92
N LEU A 718 49.83 -6.60 18.18
CA LEU A 718 50.71 -5.43 18.22
C LEU A 718 50.71 -4.77 19.60
N GLN A 719 49.55 -4.67 20.25
CA GLN A 719 49.45 -4.13 21.61
C GLN A 719 50.13 -5.06 22.63
N TYR A 720 49.95 -6.37 22.51
CA TYR A 720 50.60 -7.37 23.37
C TYR A 720 52.12 -7.29 23.25
N ILE A 721 52.67 -7.24 22.04
CA ILE A 721 54.12 -7.05 21.83
C ILE A 721 54.63 -5.78 22.50
N ARG A 722 53.83 -4.70 22.49
CA ARG A 722 54.19 -3.43 23.12
C ARG A 722 54.17 -3.52 24.65
N GLU A 723 53.25 -4.28 25.23
CA GLU A 723 53.10 -4.42 26.69
C GLU A 723 54.02 -5.49 27.28
N THR A 724 54.25 -6.61 26.58
CA THR A 724 55.27 -7.58 26.97
C THR A 724 56.63 -7.03 26.60
N ASN A 725 57.45 -6.72 27.61
CA ASN A 725 58.87 -6.49 27.40
C ASN A 725 59.46 -7.74 26.71
N ILE A 726 59.65 -7.67 25.39
CA ILE A 726 60.28 -8.72 24.57
C ILE A 726 61.59 -9.23 25.22
N ARG A 727 62.25 -8.36 25.98
CA ARG A 727 63.46 -8.66 26.74
C ARG A 727 63.29 -9.80 27.76
N ASP A 728 62.16 -9.92 28.45
CA ASP A 728 61.94 -10.98 29.45
C ASP A 728 61.64 -12.34 28.80
N MET A 729 61.14 -12.35 27.57
CA MET A 729 60.86 -13.60 26.85
C MET A 729 62.12 -14.20 26.23
N PHE A 730 63.02 -13.36 25.70
CA PHE A 730 64.30 -13.81 25.14
C PHE A 730 65.28 -14.32 26.19
N THR A 731 65.21 -13.84 27.43
CA THR A 731 66.09 -14.33 28.51
C THR A 731 65.70 -15.71 29.04
N GLN A 732 64.48 -16.20 28.75
CA GLN A 732 64.04 -17.54 29.16
C GLN A 732 64.32 -18.64 28.11
N LEU A 733 64.59 -18.28 26.86
CA LEU A 733 64.91 -19.21 25.79
C LEU A 733 66.42 -19.35 25.66
N ASP A 734 67.00 -20.17 26.53
CA ASP A 734 68.43 -20.52 26.45
C ASP A 734 68.63 -21.56 25.33
N MET A 735 68.90 -21.06 24.13
CA MET A 735 68.99 -21.88 22.91
C MET A 735 70.13 -22.88 22.94
N ASP A 736 71.20 -22.56 23.68
CA ASP A 736 72.34 -23.44 23.94
C ASP A 736 71.91 -24.72 24.69
N GLN A 737 70.90 -24.61 25.56
CA GLN A 737 70.37 -25.73 26.32
C GLN A 737 69.39 -26.59 25.50
N LEU A 738 68.71 -25.99 24.52
CA LEU A 738 67.67 -26.65 23.72
C LEU A 738 68.23 -27.43 22.53
N LEU A 739 69.21 -26.87 21.83
CA LEU A 739 69.74 -27.40 20.56
C LEU A 739 71.23 -27.72 20.62
N GLY A 740 71.88 -27.46 21.76
CA GLY A 740 73.32 -27.54 21.92
C GLY A 740 74.04 -26.29 21.41
N PRO A 741 75.33 -26.14 21.72
CA PRO A 741 76.11 -24.94 21.37
C PRO A 741 76.26 -24.74 19.85
N GLU A 742 76.22 -25.83 19.08
CA GLU A 742 76.39 -25.83 17.62
C GLU A 742 75.05 -25.69 16.87
N TRP A 743 74.04 -25.07 17.50
CA TRP A 743 72.73 -24.88 16.88
C TRP A 743 72.78 -24.08 15.58
N ASP A 744 73.80 -23.23 15.45
CA ASP A 744 74.11 -22.38 14.32
C ASP A 744 74.53 -23.22 13.11
N LEU A 745 75.30 -24.30 13.31
CA LEU A 745 75.62 -25.26 12.25
C LEU A 745 74.38 -26.00 11.74
N TYR A 746 73.46 -26.39 12.61
CA TYR A 746 72.18 -26.98 12.18
C TYR A 746 71.33 -25.99 11.40
N LEU A 747 71.28 -24.73 11.84
CA LEU A 747 70.54 -23.68 11.14
C LEU A 747 71.14 -23.38 9.76
N MET A 748 72.47 -23.24 9.68
CA MET A 748 73.19 -22.96 8.44
C MET A 748 73.05 -24.10 7.43
N THR A 749 73.07 -25.35 7.88
CA THR A 749 72.86 -26.51 7.00
C THR A 749 71.44 -26.57 6.45
N ILE A 750 70.41 -26.28 7.27
CA ILE A 750 69.01 -26.21 6.81
C ILE A 750 68.85 -25.10 5.76
N ILE A 751 69.42 -23.91 6.00
CA ILE A 751 69.36 -22.78 5.07
C ILE A 751 70.06 -23.12 3.74
N ALA A 752 71.23 -23.76 3.79
CA ALA A 752 71.96 -24.18 2.61
C ALA A 752 71.19 -25.21 1.77
N LEU A 753 70.50 -26.17 2.42
CA LEU A 753 69.65 -27.16 1.77
C LEU A 753 68.43 -26.51 1.09
N LEU A 754 67.80 -25.55 1.76
CA LEU A 754 66.69 -24.76 1.21
C LEU A 754 67.13 -23.93 -0.01
N LEU A 755 68.26 -23.25 0.08
CA LEU A 755 68.81 -22.50 -1.06
C LEU A 755 69.20 -23.42 -2.22
N GLY A 756 69.84 -24.56 -1.93
CA GLY A 756 70.21 -25.55 -2.94
C GLY A 756 69.00 -26.11 -3.69
N THR A 757 67.91 -26.41 -2.99
CA THR A 757 66.66 -26.91 -3.60
C THR A 757 65.98 -25.84 -4.46
N VAL A 758 65.94 -24.58 -4.00
CA VAL A 758 65.40 -23.45 -4.79
C VAL A 758 66.22 -23.21 -6.07
N ILE A 759 67.55 -23.26 -5.98
CA ILE A 759 68.44 -23.07 -7.15
C ILE A 759 68.28 -24.23 -8.14
N ALA A 760 68.24 -25.48 -7.66
CA ALA A 760 68.02 -26.65 -8.52
C ALA A 760 66.66 -26.61 -9.22
N TYR A 761 65.60 -26.19 -8.51
CA TYR A 761 64.27 -26.00 -9.09
C TYR A 761 64.29 -24.94 -10.21
N ARG A 762 64.99 -23.82 -9.99
CA ARG A 762 65.09 -22.73 -10.97
C ARG A 762 65.91 -23.10 -12.21
N GLN A 763 66.99 -23.88 -12.06
CA GLN A 763 67.79 -24.34 -13.19
C GLN A 763 67.03 -25.32 -14.09
N ARG A 764 66.20 -26.18 -13.49
CA ARG A 764 65.37 -27.14 -14.25
C ARG A 764 64.37 -26.44 -15.18
N GLN A 765 63.74 -25.35 -14.70
CA GLN A 765 62.84 -24.55 -15.53
C GLN A 765 63.51 -23.90 -16.75
N HIS A 766 64.82 -23.62 -16.69
CA HIS A 766 65.53 -22.98 -17.80
C HIS A 766 65.89 -23.96 -18.94
N GLN A 767 66.04 -25.26 -18.66
CA GLN A 767 66.41 -26.24 -19.68
C GLN A 767 65.22 -26.72 -20.52
N ASP A 768 63.98 -26.64 -20.00
CA ASP A 768 62.77 -27.05 -20.72
C ASP A 768 62.25 -26.00 -21.73
N MET A 769 62.98 -24.90 -21.97
CA MET A 769 62.62 -23.89 -22.98
C MET A 769 63.07 -24.33 -24.40
N PRO A 770 62.18 -24.73 -25.32
CA PRO A 770 62.56 -25.02 -26.70
C PRO A 770 63.05 -23.75 -27.42
N ALA A 771 64.13 -23.88 -28.19
CA ALA A 771 64.74 -22.78 -28.93
C ALA A 771 63.76 -22.14 -29.95
N PRO A 772 63.78 -20.81 -30.13
CA PRO A 772 62.82 -20.08 -30.97
C PRO A 772 62.98 -20.39 -32.47
N ARG A 773 61.86 -20.60 -33.17
CA ARG A 773 61.82 -20.82 -34.64
C ARG A 773 62.17 -19.53 -35.41
N PRO A 774 62.91 -19.61 -36.53
CA PRO A 774 63.27 -18.45 -37.34
C PRO A 774 62.06 -17.81 -38.07
N PRO A 775 62.09 -16.48 -38.32
CA PRO A 775 60.98 -15.72 -38.90
C PRO A 775 60.75 -16.01 -40.40
N GLY A 776 59.48 -16.08 -40.81
CA GLY A 776 59.04 -16.33 -42.20
C GLY A 776 59.23 -15.15 -43.17
N PRO A 777 59.00 -15.36 -44.49
CA PRO A 777 59.35 -14.40 -45.55
C PRO A 777 58.43 -13.16 -45.62
N ARG A 778 59.01 -12.00 -45.96
CA ARG A 778 58.33 -10.68 -46.06
C ARG A 778 57.46 -10.55 -47.35
N PRO A 779 56.29 -9.88 -47.30
CA PRO A 779 55.48 -9.54 -48.48
C PRO A 779 56.09 -8.40 -49.33
N ALA A 780 55.85 -8.43 -50.64
CA ALA A 780 56.39 -7.48 -51.63
C ALA A 780 55.67 -6.10 -51.62
N PRO A 781 56.39 -4.99 -51.91
CA PRO A 781 55.83 -3.64 -51.90
C PRO A 781 55.10 -3.27 -53.21
N PRO A 782 53.99 -2.50 -53.15
CA PRO A 782 53.27 -2.00 -54.32
C PRO A 782 54.01 -0.86 -55.05
N GLN A 783 53.94 -0.88 -56.38
CA GLN A 783 54.60 0.04 -57.31
C GLN A 783 54.09 1.48 -57.15
N GLN A 784 55.00 2.44 -57.00
CA GLN A 784 54.73 3.88 -57.04
C GLN A 784 54.81 4.38 -58.47
N GLU A 785 53.70 4.96 -58.95
CA GLU A 785 53.63 5.76 -60.18
C GLU A 785 54.47 7.05 -60.02
N GLY A 786 55.40 7.27 -60.96
CA GLY A 786 56.19 8.49 -61.10
C GLY A 786 55.76 9.32 -62.34
N PRO A 787 56.13 10.62 -62.42
CA PRO A 787 55.54 11.62 -63.33
C PRO A 787 56.11 11.58 -64.78
N PRO A 788 55.52 12.32 -65.74
CA PRO A 788 55.43 11.94 -67.14
C PRO A 788 56.70 12.19 -67.98
N GLU A 789 56.85 11.30 -68.96
CA GLU A 789 57.82 11.32 -70.05
C GLU A 789 57.60 12.54 -70.98
N GLN A 790 58.69 13.20 -71.34
CA GLN A 790 58.72 14.33 -72.28
C GLN A 790 58.31 13.86 -73.68
N GLN A 791 57.34 14.53 -74.30
CA GLN A 791 57.14 14.46 -75.76
C GLN A 791 58.19 15.31 -76.49
N PRO A 792 58.69 14.79 -77.62
CA PRO A 792 58.77 15.54 -78.86
C PRO A 792 57.87 14.91 -79.94
N PRO A 793 57.40 15.70 -80.93
CA PRO A 793 56.41 15.27 -81.92
C PRO A 793 57.05 14.61 -83.15
N GLN A 794 56.50 13.46 -83.55
CA GLN A 794 56.37 13.00 -84.94
C GLN A 794 55.05 12.24 -85.07
#